data_AF-A0A3L7RRY9-F1
#
_entry.id   AF-A0A3L7RRY9-F1
#
_cell.length_a   1.000
_cell.length_b   1.000
_cell.length_c   1.000
_cell.angle_alpha   90.00
_cell.angle_beta   90.00
_cell.angle_gamma   90.00
#
_symmetry.space_group_name_H-M   'P 1'
#
loop_
_entity.id
_entity.type
_entity.pdbx_description
1 polymer ?
#
loop_
_entity_poly.entity_id
_entity_poly.type
_entity_poly.pdbx_seq_one_letter_code
_entity_poly.pdbx_strand_id
1 'polypeptide(L)'
;MFLGLHKRSIQRALGVLSLAAAMLAISASSPTALQATQEETQAVTETALAIPDDLSAESLEAIDAELAKSLNPKLAILFDATQPADARKVAATELAEAAGKINGSTLPLETMKRHLLRRTALMQAALLAGEAGDLTASQDATADKLTEAVVAAETMLTAMTNGAGWVTYLHLAELKAGSADDAMKKQVLANLSPGDTLNSDQLLFLTRPALQKLKAALETSLAASSVSGDEAAVRAALNAQINVLLTSIFAWEKNALAKDAESTRTAWRSLRSRFPAASEVIRPVVNENYFNHNVHFTVSEDLLSRLISDYRTESGCIADCIMGAWVTGSQTTTVDVRADIRPSQNTVAFDLNVNGNTQSNTKAQKSPATVWTNGNHYFWMNRSVHFDGRHVNATGASFNVDTNSRTVGLATEYDGIPIIRGIVRKMAAQKIAESKPQSEALTASRLRDEALPKFQSETDKQFSTGNETLTKILDSLERRGVAPDSISARSSNTHIAVSSRTIGVARLGGSVQPPAALVAKGAAAQIHQSALNNAIDALGFQGRAVPEKDFVTELEAALSDLFQREIKLTNGEPTPPAEGEEAEPPTIFLFSKTDPIRVRFDNGQIILSLRTGIRQEGKEEIPEETVTIPIAMSLQNGKVVIEPGNIAVTGRPTRSVQIKRVLARRIVRKELSPTVDLQAAGDKTLPVTITNIQLADGWLTAEME
;
A
#
# COMPACT_ATOMS: atom_id res chain seq x y z
N MET A 1 34.34 -18.26 -23.89
CA MET A 1 34.59 -18.99 -22.64
C MET A 1 34.73 -17.98 -21.51
N PHE A 2 33.64 -17.66 -20.81
CA PHE A 2 33.65 -17.03 -19.48
C PHE A 2 32.28 -17.27 -18.83
N LEU A 3 32.08 -18.53 -18.41
CA LEU A 3 31.06 -18.86 -17.42
C LEU A 3 31.70 -18.68 -16.04
N GLY A 4 31.02 -17.98 -15.14
CA GLY A 4 31.35 -18.00 -13.72
C GLY A 4 31.37 -16.64 -13.06
N LEU A 5 30.26 -16.31 -12.37
CA LEU A 5 30.29 -15.61 -11.08
C LEU A 5 28.95 -15.80 -10.34
N HIS A 6 28.97 -16.74 -9.40
CA HIS A 6 28.32 -16.74 -8.09
C HIS A 6 26.80 -16.50 -7.93
N LYS A 7 26.14 -17.64 -7.63
CA LYS A 7 24.81 -17.94 -7.04
C LYS A 7 24.27 -17.09 -5.84
N ARG A 8 24.60 -15.81 -5.66
CA ARG A 8 24.13 -15.01 -4.49
C ARG A 8 23.20 -13.80 -4.78
N SER A 9 22.86 -13.51 -6.03
CA SER A 9 22.15 -12.27 -6.43
C SER A 9 20.61 -12.36 -6.59
N ILE A 10 19.96 -13.47 -6.20
CA ILE A 10 18.58 -13.78 -6.63
C ILE A 10 17.47 -12.96 -5.90
N GLN A 11 17.79 -12.17 -4.87
CA GLN A 11 16.79 -11.43 -4.05
C GLN A 11 16.81 -9.90 -4.15
N ARG A 12 17.68 -9.28 -4.98
CA ARG A 12 18.13 -7.89 -4.74
C ARG A 12 18.05 -6.94 -5.94
N ALA A 13 16.94 -6.94 -6.70
CA ALA A 13 16.86 -6.20 -7.96
C ALA A 13 15.63 -5.26 -8.12
N LEU A 14 14.86 -4.96 -7.07
CA LEU A 14 13.62 -4.19 -7.20
C LEU A 14 13.41 -3.11 -6.11
N GLY A 15 14.42 -2.26 -5.90
CA GLY A 15 14.44 -1.22 -4.87
C GLY A 15 13.16 -0.36 -4.78
N VAL A 16 12.68 0.12 -5.93
CA VAL A 16 11.57 1.09 -6.05
C VAL A 16 10.22 0.52 -5.58
N LEU A 17 9.93 -0.75 -5.90
CA LEU A 17 8.71 -1.43 -5.43
C LEU A 17 8.91 -2.04 -4.02
N SER A 18 10.15 -2.40 -3.66
CA SER A 18 10.51 -2.76 -2.28
C SER A 18 10.46 -1.57 -1.32
N LEU A 19 10.37 -0.32 -1.81
CA LEU A 19 10.20 0.89 -1.01
C LEU A 19 8.97 0.77 -0.11
N ALA A 20 7.90 0.12 -0.60
CA ALA A 20 6.71 -0.18 0.19
C ALA A 20 7.03 -1.04 1.43
N ALA A 21 7.86 -2.07 1.28
CA ALA A 21 8.29 -2.95 2.36
C ALA A 21 9.39 -2.34 3.25
N ALA A 22 10.19 -1.39 2.74
CA ALA A 22 11.21 -0.68 3.51
C ALA A 22 10.60 0.39 4.42
N MET A 23 9.59 1.13 3.94
CA MET A 23 8.84 2.12 4.73
C MET A 23 8.09 1.48 5.90
N LEU A 24 7.58 0.25 5.72
CA LEU A 24 6.99 -0.56 6.78
C LEU A 24 7.97 -0.91 7.93
N ALA A 25 9.28 -0.88 7.70
CA ALA A 25 10.28 -1.17 8.74
C ALA A 25 10.44 -0.05 9.78
N ILE A 26 9.88 1.15 9.55
CA ILE A 26 10.01 2.32 10.44
C ILE A 26 8.73 2.54 11.28
N SER A 27 7.68 1.75 11.05
CA SER A 27 6.46 1.76 11.86
C SER A 27 5.85 0.36 12.00
N ALA A 28 6.48 -0.52 12.79
CA ALA A 28 6.00 -1.89 12.99
C ALA A 28 6.00 -2.35 14.47
N SER A 29 4.80 -2.57 15.02
CA SER A 29 4.54 -3.47 16.15
C SER A 29 3.17 -4.19 16.04
N SER A 30 3.18 -5.49 15.74
CA SER A 30 2.33 -6.58 16.32
C SER A 30 0.92 -6.96 15.80
N PRO A 31 0.83 -7.85 14.78
CA PRO A 31 -0.46 -8.49 14.31
C PRO A 31 -1.16 -9.90 14.66
N THR A 32 -2.35 -10.28 14.01
CA THR A 32 -3.41 -11.45 13.98
C THR A 32 -3.96 -11.89 15.36
N ALA A 33 -4.82 -12.93 15.58
CA ALA A 33 -5.83 -13.60 14.72
C ALA A 33 -7.25 -13.62 15.32
N LEU A 34 -8.21 -13.00 14.62
CA LEU A 34 -9.58 -12.82 15.10
C LEU A 34 -10.40 -14.12 15.24
N GLN A 35 -11.08 -14.21 16.38
CA GLN A 35 -12.50 -14.59 16.46
C GLN A 35 -13.20 -13.60 17.40
N ALA A 36 -14.30 -13.00 16.96
CA ALA A 36 -15.14 -12.12 17.77
C ALA A 36 -16.48 -12.80 18.04
N THR A 37 -16.76 -13.11 19.30
CA THR A 37 -18.03 -13.69 19.74
C THR A 37 -19.12 -12.62 19.81
N GLN A 38 -20.33 -13.01 19.42
CA GLN A 38 -21.48 -12.13 19.26
C GLN A 38 -22.22 -11.94 20.60
N GLU A 39 -22.06 -10.79 21.25
CA GLU A 39 -22.95 -10.36 22.34
C GLU A 39 -24.02 -9.40 21.81
N GLU A 40 -25.26 -9.56 22.32
CA GLU A 40 -26.48 -9.01 21.74
C GLU A 40 -26.50 -7.47 21.64
N THR A 41 -26.93 -6.99 20.49
CA THR A 41 -27.11 -5.55 20.22
C THR A 41 -28.33 -5.03 20.97
N GLN A 42 -28.13 -4.23 22.03
CA GLN A 42 -29.19 -3.37 22.54
C GLN A 42 -29.65 -2.41 21.43
N ALA A 43 -30.96 -2.38 21.18
CA ALA A 43 -31.55 -1.49 20.18
C ALA A 43 -31.39 -0.03 20.61
N VAL A 44 -30.56 0.73 19.89
CA VAL A 44 -30.39 2.17 20.13
C VAL A 44 -31.61 2.90 19.58
N THR A 45 -32.46 3.36 20.48
CA THR A 45 -33.65 4.20 20.21
C THR A 45 -33.38 5.70 20.43
N GLU A 46 -32.10 6.12 20.40
CA GLU A 46 -31.75 7.55 20.45
C GLU A 46 -31.93 8.21 19.08
N THR A 47 -32.79 9.22 19.04
CA THR A 47 -33.13 9.97 17.82
C THR A 47 -32.17 11.12 17.51
N ALA A 48 -31.30 11.49 18.46
CA ALA A 48 -30.32 12.57 18.32
C ALA A 48 -28.89 12.02 18.18
N LEU A 49 -28.07 12.68 17.35
CA LEU A 49 -26.65 12.36 17.23
C LEU A 49 -25.87 13.18 18.25
N ALA A 50 -25.09 12.53 19.10
CA ALA A 50 -24.18 13.22 20.00
C ALA A 50 -23.12 14.01 19.22
N ILE A 51 -22.79 15.22 19.68
CA ILE A 51 -21.61 15.96 19.19
C ILE A 51 -20.37 15.15 19.61
N PRO A 52 -19.45 14.81 18.68
CA PRO A 52 -18.23 14.08 19.02
C PRO A 52 -17.38 14.82 20.05
N ASP A 53 -16.77 14.08 20.99
CA ASP A 53 -16.00 14.63 22.11
C ASP A 53 -14.94 15.66 21.67
N ASP A 54 -14.24 15.43 20.55
CA ASP A 54 -13.19 16.31 20.02
C ASP A 54 -13.73 17.58 19.35
N LEU A 55 -15.06 17.71 19.19
CA LEU A 55 -15.78 18.92 18.81
C LEU A 55 -16.67 19.45 19.95
N SER A 56 -16.48 18.96 21.19
CA SER A 56 -17.09 19.55 22.37
C SER A 56 -16.60 20.99 22.60
N ALA A 57 -17.42 21.80 23.28
CA ALA A 57 -17.04 23.18 23.61
C ALA A 57 -15.69 23.25 24.36
N GLU A 58 -15.47 22.34 25.32
CA GLU A 58 -14.21 22.25 26.09
C GLU A 58 -13.01 21.92 25.19
N SER A 59 -13.15 20.96 24.26
CA SER A 59 -12.07 20.57 23.35
C SER A 59 -11.75 21.66 22.33
N LEU A 60 -12.77 22.35 21.82
CA LEU A 60 -12.59 23.48 20.91
C LEU A 60 -11.95 24.68 21.61
N GLU A 61 -12.39 25.03 22.83
CA GLU A 61 -11.81 26.12 23.62
C GLU A 61 -10.35 25.86 24.01
N ALA A 62 -9.98 24.59 24.24
CA ALA A 62 -8.60 24.18 24.50
C ALA A 62 -7.67 24.33 23.27
N ILE A 63 -8.22 24.36 22.05
CA ILE A 63 -7.47 24.54 20.80
C ILE A 63 -7.48 26.02 20.36
N ASP A 64 -8.66 26.63 20.25
CA ASP A 64 -8.87 28.04 19.89
C ASP A 64 -10.23 28.54 20.42
N ALA A 65 -10.19 29.38 21.46
CA ALA A 65 -11.37 29.91 22.14
C ALA A 65 -12.19 30.92 21.31
N GLU A 66 -11.62 31.61 20.31
CA GLU A 66 -12.39 32.48 19.42
C GLU A 66 -13.10 31.67 18.33
N LEU A 67 -12.41 30.65 17.81
CA LEU A 67 -13.01 29.70 16.89
C LEU A 67 -14.17 28.94 17.56
N ALA A 68 -13.98 28.47 18.80
CA ALA A 68 -15.02 27.76 19.56
C ALA A 68 -16.33 28.54 19.67
N LYS A 69 -16.28 29.85 19.95
CA LYS A 69 -17.46 30.74 19.98
C LYS A 69 -18.23 30.76 18.64
N SER A 70 -17.51 30.65 17.53
CA SER A 70 -18.08 30.64 16.18
C SER A 70 -18.67 29.28 15.79
N LEU A 71 -18.01 28.17 16.18
CA LEU A 71 -18.43 26.81 15.82
C LEU A 71 -19.53 26.25 16.72
N ASN A 72 -19.45 26.46 18.05
CA ASN A 72 -20.34 25.83 19.04
C ASN A 72 -21.84 26.00 18.73
N PRO A 73 -22.36 27.21 18.39
CA PRO A 73 -23.78 27.37 18.07
C PRO A 73 -24.21 26.60 16.81
N LYS A 74 -23.31 26.47 15.83
CA LYS A 74 -23.59 25.79 14.56
C LYS A 74 -23.52 24.27 14.71
N LEU A 75 -22.59 23.77 15.54
CA LEU A 75 -22.51 22.35 15.91
C LEU A 75 -23.78 21.92 16.67
N ALA A 76 -24.26 22.74 17.61
CA ALA A 76 -25.53 22.49 18.30
C ALA A 76 -26.69 22.35 17.30
N ILE A 77 -26.83 23.26 16.34
CA ILE A 77 -27.88 23.18 15.30
C ILE A 77 -27.70 21.93 14.43
N LEU A 78 -26.47 21.62 13.98
CA LEU A 78 -26.21 20.52 13.05
C LEU A 78 -26.54 19.14 13.66
N PHE A 79 -26.19 18.92 14.93
CA PHE A 79 -26.35 17.63 15.59
C PHE A 79 -27.73 17.43 16.25
N ASP A 80 -28.43 18.52 16.58
CA ASP A 80 -29.80 18.47 17.09
C ASP A 80 -30.78 18.00 15.98
N ALA A 81 -31.29 16.78 16.14
CA ALA A 81 -32.25 16.17 15.22
C ALA A 81 -33.66 16.79 15.27
N THR A 82 -33.95 17.65 16.25
CA THR A 82 -35.21 18.40 16.32
C THR A 82 -35.21 19.67 15.44
N GLN A 83 -34.04 20.12 14.98
CA GLN A 83 -33.93 21.27 14.08
C GLN A 83 -34.42 20.94 12.66
N PRO A 84 -35.04 21.91 11.95
CA PRO A 84 -35.42 21.74 10.55
C PRO A 84 -34.23 21.34 9.66
N ALA A 85 -34.45 20.43 8.71
CA ALA A 85 -33.39 19.94 7.82
C ALA A 85 -32.63 21.07 7.09
N ASP A 86 -33.33 22.12 6.67
CA ASP A 86 -32.72 23.30 6.04
C ASP A 86 -31.83 24.10 7.00
N ALA A 87 -32.22 24.26 8.27
CA ALA A 87 -31.37 24.91 9.27
C ALA A 87 -30.11 24.08 9.53
N ARG A 88 -30.22 22.76 9.57
CA ARG A 88 -29.08 21.82 9.71
C ARG A 88 -28.15 21.87 8.50
N LYS A 89 -28.70 21.94 7.27
CA LYS A 89 -27.92 22.13 6.03
C LYS A 89 -27.15 23.45 6.03
N VAL A 90 -27.80 24.56 6.41
CA VAL A 90 -27.15 25.88 6.53
C VAL A 90 -26.00 25.82 7.54
N ALA A 91 -26.25 25.29 8.75
CA ALA A 91 -25.22 25.15 9.77
C ALA A 91 -24.03 24.29 9.29
N ALA A 92 -24.28 23.19 8.56
CA ALA A 92 -23.22 22.36 8.00
C ALA A 92 -22.37 23.09 6.95
N THR A 93 -23.00 23.89 6.08
CA THR A 93 -22.30 24.71 5.07
C THR A 93 -21.46 25.81 5.74
N GLU A 94 -22.01 26.52 6.71
CA GLU A 94 -21.27 27.54 7.46
C GLU A 94 -20.09 26.95 8.25
N LEU A 95 -20.24 25.73 8.81
CA LEU A 95 -19.16 25.00 9.47
C LEU A 95 -18.08 24.57 8.48
N ALA A 96 -18.44 24.08 7.28
CA ALA A 96 -17.48 23.72 6.24
C ALA A 96 -16.70 24.95 5.73
N GLU A 97 -17.38 26.09 5.56
CA GLU A 97 -16.72 27.36 5.24
C GLU A 97 -15.79 27.85 6.35
N ALA A 98 -16.20 27.75 7.61
CA ALA A 98 -15.37 28.10 8.76
C ALA A 98 -14.13 27.20 8.82
N ALA A 99 -14.29 25.89 8.61
CA ALA A 99 -13.20 24.93 8.54
C ALA A 99 -12.21 25.24 7.41
N GLY A 100 -12.71 25.61 6.22
CA GLY A 100 -11.88 26.04 5.09
C GLY A 100 -11.00 27.25 5.40
N LYS A 101 -11.47 28.16 6.27
CA LYS A 101 -10.76 29.37 6.72
C LYS A 101 -9.76 29.11 7.86
N ILE A 102 -9.71 27.91 8.45
CA ILE A 102 -8.72 27.56 9.48
C ILE A 102 -7.32 27.49 8.85
N ASN A 103 -6.42 28.35 9.32
CA ASN A 103 -4.99 28.24 9.08
C ASN A 103 -4.41 27.22 10.05
N GLY A 104 -4.08 26.03 9.55
CA GLY A 104 -3.45 24.96 10.34
C GLY A 104 -1.97 25.21 10.62
N SER A 105 -1.66 26.31 11.29
CA SER A 105 -0.31 26.66 11.76
C SER A 105 0.23 25.70 12.82
N THR A 106 -0.65 24.91 13.43
CA THR A 106 -0.33 23.86 14.41
C THR A 106 -1.02 22.54 14.04
N LEU A 107 -0.44 21.43 14.49
CA LEU A 107 -0.94 20.09 14.21
C LEU A 107 -2.35 19.81 14.78
N PRO A 108 -2.73 20.32 15.97
CA PRO A 108 -4.11 20.23 16.45
C PRO A 108 -5.10 21.01 15.58
N LEU A 109 -4.74 22.21 15.11
CA LEU A 109 -5.59 23.01 14.21
C LEU A 109 -5.80 22.31 12.86
N GLU A 110 -4.76 21.72 12.28
CA GLU A 110 -4.87 20.89 11.07
C GLU A 110 -5.77 19.67 11.28
N THR A 111 -5.62 18.96 12.40
CA THR A 111 -6.40 17.75 12.69
C THR A 111 -7.88 18.09 12.89
N MET A 112 -8.16 19.11 13.72
CA MET A 112 -9.52 19.63 13.94
C MET A 112 -10.18 20.12 12.65
N LYS A 113 -9.44 20.83 11.78
CA LYS A 113 -9.90 21.26 10.46
C LYS A 113 -10.38 20.09 9.60
N ARG A 114 -9.59 19.00 9.54
CA ARG A 114 -9.92 17.81 8.74
C ARG A 114 -11.12 17.05 9.33
N HIS A 115 -11.14 16.86 10.65
CA HIS A 115 -12.27 16.25 11.35
C HIS A 115 -13.57 17.03 11.08
N LEU A 116 -13.51 18.36 11.16
CA LEU A 116 -14.65 19.23 10.90
C LEU A 116 -15.13 19.12 9.45
N LEU A 117 -14.24 19.27 8.47
CA LEU A 117 -14.56 19.13 7.03
C LEU A 117 -15.20 17.77 6.71
N ARG A 118 -14.58 16.69 7.19
CA ARG A 118 -15.05 15.30 7.01
C ARG A 118 -16.45 15.10 7.58
N ARG A 119 -16.70 15.57 8.81
CA ARG A 119 -17.99 15.44 9.48
C ARG A 119 -19.06 16.35 8.88
N THR A 120 -18.72 17.57 8.47
CA THR A 120 -19.69 18.45 7.78
C THR A 120 -20.10 17.88 6.44
N ALA A 121 -19.17 17.34 5.65
CA ALA A 121 -19.48 16.68 4.39
C ALA A 121 -20.36 15.44 4.59
N LEU A 122 -20.06 14.63 5.62
CA LEU A 122 -20.84 13.45 5.96
C LEU A 122 -22.28 13.82 6.40
N MET A 123 -22.43 14.85 7.23
CA MET A 123 -23.74 15.32 7.67
C MET A 123 -24.55 15.98 6.54
N GLN A 124 -23.91 16.74 5.64
CA GLN A 124 -24.57 17.27 4.43
C GLN A 124 -25.09 16.15 3.54
N ALA A 125 -24.24 15.15 3.25
CA ALA A 125 -24.63 14.01 2.43
C ALA A 125 -25.74 13.16 3.08
N ALA A 126 -25.71 13.02 4.42
CA ALA A 126 -26.77 12.35 5.18
C ALA A 126 -28.11 13.09 5.12
N LEU A 127 -28.11 14.42 5.27
CA LEU A 127 -29.32 15.24 5.16
C LEU A 127 -29.93 15.18 3.75
N LEU A 128 -29.09 15.25 2.71
CA LEU A 128 -29.52 15.10 1.31
C LEU A 128 -30.05 13.69 1.01
N ALA A 129 -29.46 12.65 1.59
CA ALA A 129 -29.90 11.27 1.41
C ALA A 129 -31.24 10.97 2.09
N GLY A 130 -31.56 11.62 3.23
CA GLY A 130 -32.88 11.54 3.86
C GLY A 130 -34.02 12.11 3.00
N GLU A 131 -33.69 12.94 2.01
CA GLU A 131 -34.60 13.56 1.04
C GLU A 131 -34.68 12.79 -0.29
N ALA A 132 -34.08 11.60 -0.38
CA ALA A 132 -34.16 10.77 -1.58
C ALA A 132 -35.63 10.48 -1.97
N GLY A 133 -35.94 10.72 -3.24
CA GLY A 133 -37.28 10.50 -3.80
C GLY A 133 -37.59 9.03 -4.08
N ASP A 134 -36.59 8.27 -4.54
CA ASP A 134 -36.69 6.81 -4.68
C ASP A 134 -36.28 6.14 -3.36
N LEU A 135 -37.26 5.66 -2.60
CA LEU A 135 -37.09 5.23 -1.22
C LEU A 135 -36.81 3.74 -1.06
N THR A 136 -36.93 2.90 -2.08
CA THR A 136 -36.81 1.44 -1.92
C THR A 136 -36.10 0.78 -3.10
N ALA A 137 -35.38 -0.31 -2.84
CA ALA A 137 -34.89 -1.16 -3.91
C ALA A 137 -36.06 -1.83 -4.65
N SER A 138 -36.08 -1.77 -5.98
CA SER A 138 -36.99 -2.58 -6.79
C SER A 138 -36.80 -4.07 -6.50
N GLN A 139 -37.92 -4.80 -6.36
CA GLN A 139 -37.91 -6.23 -6.08
C GLN A 139 -37.24 -7.02 -7.22
N ASP A 140 -37.55 -6.68 -8.48
CA ASP A 140 -36.97 -7.32 -9.67
C ASP A 140 -35.44 -7.16 -9.69
N ALA A 141 -34.96 -5.91 -9.55
CA ALA A 141 -33.53 -5.60 -9.50
C ALA A 141 -32.79 -6.21 -8.30
N THR A 142 -33.53 -6.69 -7.29
CA THR A 142 -32.98 -7.41 -6.13
C THR A 142 -32.95 -8.92 -6.38
N ALA A 143 -33.96 -9.48 -7.05
CA ALA A 143 -33.99 -10.87 -7.49
C ALA A 143 -32.89 -11.18 -8.52
N ASP A 144 -32.66 -10.27 -9.47
CA ASP A 144 -31.57 -10.39 -10.46
C ASP A 144 -30.19 -10.48 -9.78
N LYS A 145 -29.89 -9.53 -8.87
CA LYS A 145 -28.63 -9.49 -8.11
C LYS A 145 -28.42 -10.72 -7.22
N LEU A 146 -29.50 -11.27 -6.64
CA LEU A 146 -29.42 -12.53 -5.91
C LEU A 146 -29.07 -13.68 -6.85
N THR A 147 -29.72 -13.76 -8.01
CA THR A 147 -29.47 -14.80 -9.03
C THR A 147 -28.02 -14.74 -9.55
N GLU A 148 -27.50 -13.55 -9.87
CA GLU A 148 -26.10 -13.34 -10.25
C GLU A 148 -25.12 -13.82 -9.17
N ALA A 149 -25.38 -13.47 -7.91
CA ALA A 149 -24.52 -13.85 -6.79
C ALA A 149 -24.55 -15.36 -6.52
N VAL A 150 -25.70 -16.00 -6.68
CA VAL A 150 -25.88 -17.45 -6.59
C VAL A 150 -25.10 -18.15 -7.71
N VAL A 151 -25.21 -17.69 -8.96
CA VAL A 151 -24.45 -18.26 -10.10
C VAL A 151 -22.94 -18.11 -9.90
N ALA A 152 -22.48 -16.97 -9.37
CA ALA A 152 -21.07 -16.76 -9.06
C ALA A 152 -20.56 -17.70 -7.94
N ALA A 153 -21.36 -17.94 -6.90
CA ALA A 153 -21.05 -18.89 -5.84
C ALA A 153 -21.06 -20.34 -6.36
N GLU A 154 -22.07 -20.74 -7.12
CA GLU A 154 -22.20 -22.08 -7.72
C GLU A 154 -21.02 -22.39 -8.66
N THR A 155 -20.64 -21.45 -9.53
CA THR A 155 -19.47 -21.59 -10.43
C THR A 155 -18.17 -21.76 -9.64
N MET A 156 -17.99 -20.96 -8.58
CA MET A 156 -16.81 -21.01 -7.73
C MET A 156 -16.74 -22.32 -6.92
N LEU A 157 -17.88 -22.82 -6.41
CA LEU A 157 -17.93 -24.08 -5.65
C LEU A 157 -17.76 -25.30 -6.54
N THR A 158 -18.42 -25.36 -7.70
CA THR A 158 -18.32 -26.51 -8.64
C THR A 158 -16.91 -26.71 -9.19
N ALA A 159 -16.07 -25.68 -9.23
CA ALA A 159 -14.65 -25.77 -9.57
C ALA A 159 -13.77 -26.39 -8.46
N MET A 160 -14.33 -26.70 -7.27
CA MET A 160 -13.57 -27.19 -6.11
C MET A 160 -13.85 -28.65 -5.79
N THR A 161 -12.82 -29.37 -5.37
CA THR A 161 -12.94 -30.70 -4.76
C THR A 161 -13.90 -30.63 -3.56
N ASN A 162 -14.93 -31.48 -3.55
CA ASN A 162 -16.03 -31.53 -2.58
C ASN A 162 -17.00 -30.32 -2.58
N GLY A 163 -16.91 -29.40 -3.55
CA GLY A 163 -17.79 -28.22 -3.61
C GLY A 163 -19.28 -28.52 -3.82
N ALA A 164 -19.63 -29.69 -4.37
CA ALA A 164 -21.03 -30.11 -4.53
C ALA A 164 -21.81 -30.14 -3.20
N GLY A 165 -21.16 -30.52 -2.09
CA GLY A 165 -21.81 -30.51 -0.76
C GLY A 165 -22.18 -29.11 -0.30
N TRP A 166 -21.39 -28.09 -0.65
CA TRP A 166 -21.68 -26.68 -0.36
C TRP A 166 -22.82 -26.13 -1.21
N VAL A 167 -22.94 -26.55 -2.47
CA VAL A 167 -24.06 -26.15 -3.34
C VAL A 167 -25.40 -26.60 -2.74
N THR A 168 -25.46 -27.82 -2.20
CA THR A 168 -26.64 -28.33 -1.47
C THR A 168 -26.83 -27.64 -0.12
N TYR A 169 -25.78 -27.50 0.69
CA TYR A 169 -25.86 -26.89 2.04
C TYR A 169 -26.29 -25.41 2.04
N LEU A 170 -26.03 -24.70 0.94
CA LEU A 170 -26.43 -23.31 0.75
C LEU A 170 -27.71 -23.14 -0.07
N HIS A 171 -28.43 -24.22 -0.40
CA HIS A 171 -29.70 -24.19 -1.17
C HIS A 171 -29.62 -23.34 -2.46
N LEU A 172 -28.50 -23.47 -3.19
CA LEU A 172 -28.25 -22.60 -4.35
C LEU A 172 -29.22 -22.85 -5.50
N ALA A 173 -29.77 -24.06 -5.64
CA ALA A 173 -30.75 -24.37 -6.67
C ALA A 173 -32.08 -23.66 -6.41
N GLU A 174 -32.54 -23.66 -5.16
CA GLU A 174 -33.78 -23.04 -4.70
C GLU A 174 -33.69 -21.51 -4.72
N LEU A 175 -32.52 -20.95 -4.37
CA LEU A 175 -32.24 -19.52 -4.51
C LEU A 175 -32.20 -19.07 -5.98
N LYS A 176 -31.58 -19.86 -6.86
CA LYS A 176 -31.50 -19.60 -8.31
C LYS A 176 -32.85 -19.73 -9.02
N ALA A 177 -33.71 -20.62 -8.53
CA ALA A 177 -35.07 -20.80 -9.05
C ALA A 177 -36.07 -19.74 -8.51
N GLY A 178 -35.65 -18.88 -7.58
CA GLY A 178 -36.54 -17.90 -6.94
C GLY A 178 -37.58 -18.52 -5.99
N SER A 179 -37.48 -19.82 -5.68
CA SER A 179 -38.44 -20.57 -4.85
C SER A 179 -38.11 -20.54 -3.35
N ALA A 180 -36.97 -19.97 -2.97
CA ALA A 180 -36.56 -19.85 -1.57
C ALA A 180 -37.38 -18.77 -0.83
N ASP A 181 -38.00 -19.16 0.28
CA ASP A 181 -38.71 -18.25 1.17
C ASP A 181 -37.75 -17.48 2.10
N ASP A 182 -38.27 -16.51 2.85
CA ASP A 182 -37.46 -15.70 3.75
C ASP A 182 -36.90 -16.50 4.95
N ALA A 183 -37.46 -17.68 5.27
CA ALA A 183 -36.90 -18.58 6.27
C ALA A 183 -35.64 -19.28 5.75
N MET A 184 -35.70 -19.84 4.54
CA MET A 184 -34.58 -20.45 3.84
C MET A 184 -33.46 -19.43 3.58
N LYS A 185 -33.80 -18.21 3.10
CA LYS A 185 -32.81 -17.14 2.92
C LYS A 185 -32.09 -16.79 4.23
N LYS A 186 -32.81 -16.73 5.36
CA LYS A 186 -32.21 -16.51 6.70
C LYS A 186 -31.32 -17.67 7.13
N GLN A 187 -31.71 -18.91 6.86
CA GLN A 187 -30.89 -20.09 7.14
C GLN A 187 -29.59 -20.09 6.33
N VAL A 188 -29.65 -19.79 5.02
CA VAL A 188 -28.44 -19.68 4.19
C VAL A 188 -27.55 -18.51 4.64
N LEU A 189 -28.14 -17.39 5.05
CA LEU A 189 -27.41 -16.26 5.64
C LEU A 189 -26.70 -16.63 6.96
N ALA A 190 -27.33 -17.44 7.81
CA ALA A 190 -26.70 -17.99 9.01
C ALA A 190 -25.55 -18.94 8.66
N ASN A 191 -25.75 -19.84 7.69
CA ASN A 191 -24.72 -20.77 7.18
C ASN A 191 -23.50 -20.05 6.55
N LEU A 192 -23.69 -18.83 6.03
CA LEU A 192 -22.63 -17.97 5.48
C LEU A 192 -22.03 -17.00 6.53
N SER A 193 -22.47 -17.07 7.77
CA SER A 193 -21.98 -16.22 8.86
C SER A 193 -21.03 -17.01 9.77
N PRO A 194 -19.97 -16.38 10.31
CA PRO A 194 -19.09 -17.03 11.28
C PRO A 194 -19.89 -17.54 12.49
N GLY A 195 -19.72 -18.81 12.84
CA GLY A 195 -20.17 -19.39 14.11
C GLY A 195 -18.98 -19.81 14.97
N ASP A 196 -19.18 -19.86 16.28
CA ASP A 196 -18.13 -20.14 17.29
C ASP A 196 -17.42 -21.50 17.13
N THR A 197 -17.96 -22.39 16.30
CA THR A 197 -17.44 -23.75 16.05
C THR A 197 -16.57 -23.86 14.79
N LEU A 198 -16.41 -22.79 14.01
CA LEU A 198 -15.64 -22.82 12.76
C LEU A 198 -14.13 -22.65 13.00
N ASN A 199 -13.32 -23.44 12.30
CA ASN A 199 -11.87 -23.32 12.31
C ASN A 199 -11.36 -22.21 11.35
N SER A 200 -10.08 -21.87 11.46
CA SER A 200 -9.45 -20.78 10.67
C SER A 200 -9.59 -20.96 9.16
N ASP A 201 -9.47 -22.19 8.65
CA ASP A 201 -9.59 -22.48 7.22
C ASP A 201 -11.03 -22.31 6.72
N GLN A 202 -12.02 -22.70 7.53
CA GLN A 202 -13.45 -22.50 7.26
C GLN A 202 -13.81 -21.01 7.28
N LEU A 203 -13.28 -20.25 8.24
CA LEU A 203 -13.47 -18.80 8.29
C LEU A 203 -12.87 -18.12 7.04
N LEU A 204 -11.63 -18.46 6.68
CA LEU A 204 -10.99 -17.94 5.48
C LEU A 204 -11.74 -18.36 4.20
N PHE A 205 -12.27 -19.58 4.14
CA PHE A 205 -13.15 -20.02 3.05
C PHE A 205 -14.42 -19.16 2.93
N LEU A 206 -15.10 -18.84 4.03
CA LEU A 206 -16.27 -17.97 4.02
C LEU A 206 -15.95 -16.53 3.59
N THR A 207 -14.73 -16.02 3.80
CA THR A 207 -14.33 -14.68 3.33
C THR A 207 -14.20 -14.54 1.80
N ARG A 208 -14.27 -15.64 1.04
CA ARG A 208 -14.07 -15.62 -0.41
C ARG A 208 -15.09 -14.72 -1.15
N PRO A 209 -14.67 -13.98 -2.20
CA PRO A 209 -15.50 -12.93 -2.81
C PRO A 209 -16.88 -13.38 -3.29
N ALA A 210 -17.04 -14.59 -3.82
CA ALA A 210 -18.32 -15.09 -4.31
C ALA A 210 -19.31 -15.35 -3.16
N LEU A 211 -18.86 -15.93 -2.05
CA LEU A 211 -19.68 -16.17 -0.86
C LEU A 211 -20.05 -14.86 -0.16
N GLN A 212 -19.14 -13.89 -0.13
CA GLN A 212 -19.42 -12.55 0.39
C GLN A 212 -20.42 -11.76 -0.49
N LYS A 213 -20.38 -11.93 -1.82
CA LYS A 213 -21.41 -11.41 -2.72
C LYS A 213 -22.77 -12.07 -2.47
N LEU A 214 -22.81 -13.39 -2.33
CA LEU A 214 -24.03 -14.14 -2.02
C LEU A 214 -24.65 -13.69 -0.68
N LYS A 215 -23.83 -13.60 0.38
CA LYS A 215 -24.26 -13.06 1.69
C LYS A 215 -24.87 -11.66 1.56
N ALA A 216 -24.19 -10.74 0.89
CA ALA A 216 -24.69 -9.38 0.70
C ALA A 216 -25.98 -9.33 -0.15
N ALA A 217 -26.15 -10.22 -1.13
CA ALA A 217 -27.36 -10.29 -1.95
C ALA A 217 -28.56 -10.91 -1.18
N LEU A 218 -28.31 -11.90 -0.33
CA LEU A 218 -29.30 -12.46 0.60
C LEU A 218 -29.76 -11.42 1.63
N GLU A 219 -28.82 -10.71 2.26
CA GLU A 219 -29.10 -9.55 3.11
C GLU A 219 -29.96 -8.53 2.35
N THR A 220 -29.65 -8.27 1.07
CA THR A 220 -30.41 -7.32 0.24
C THR A 220 -31.84 -7.79 -0.04
N SER A 221 -32.04 -9.07 -0.40
CA SER A 221 -33.38 -9.64 -0.66
C SER A 221 -34.25 -9.64 0.59
N LEU A 222 -33.72 -10.11 1.73
CA LEU A 222 -34.44 -10.12 3.01
C LEU A 222 -34.80 -8.71 3.48
N ALA A 223 -33.92 -7.74 3.25
CA ALA A 223 -34.15 -6.37 3.65
C ALA A 223 -35.17 -5.66 2.73
N ALA A 224 -35.16 -5.92 1.42
CA ALA A 224 -36.17 -5.42 0.50
C ALA A 224 -37.58 -5.94 0.84
N SER A 225 -37.71 -7.22 1.23
CA SER A 225 -38.98 -7.80 1.75
C SER A 225 -39.50 -7.08 3.01
N SER A 226 -38.62 -6.45 3.80
CA SER A 226 -38.97 -5.84 5.10
C SER A 226 -39.43 -4.38 5.02
N VAL A 227 -39.25 -3.71 3.88
CA VAL A 227 -39.65 -2.29 3.71
C VAL A 227 -41.05 -2.22 3.09
N SER A 228 -42.05 -2.54 3.90
CA SER A 228 -43.48 -2.39 3.57
C SER A 228 -44.13 -1.37 4.50
N GLY A 229 -44.63 -0.25 3.96
CA GLY A 229 -45.27 0.82 4.72
C GLY A 229 -45.73 1.97 3.84
N ASP A 230 -46.30 3.01 4.43
CA ASP A 230 -46.51 4.27 3.74
C ASP A 230 -45.19 5.05 3.59
N GLU A 231 -45.20 6.10 2.76
CA GLU A 231 -43.98 6.88 2.46
C GLU A 231 -43.36 7.48 3.73
N ALA A 232 -44.18 7.81 4.73
CA ALA A 232 -43.74 8.38 6.01
C ALA A 232 -42.99 7.34 6.86
N ALA A 233 -43.52 6.13 7.02
CA ALA A 233 -42.85 5.03 7.70
C ALA A 233 -41.55 4.61 6.98
N VAL A 234 -41.55 4.56 5.65
CA VAL A 234 -40.33 4.24 4.88
C VAL A 234 -39.27 5.33 5.06
N ARG A 235 -39.64 6.62 5.03
CA ARG A 235 -38.69 7.73 5.25
C ARG A 235 -38.22 7.81 6.71
N ALA A 236 -39.05 7.43 7.69
CA ALA A 236 -38.60 7.26 9.07
C ALA A 236 -37.57 6.14 9.22
N ALA A 237 -37.78 5.00 8.56
CA ALA A 237 -36.83 3.87 8.53
C ALA A 237 -35.50 4.24 7.83
N LEU A 238 -35.55 5.02 6.74
CA LEU A 238 -34.38 5.59 6.07
C LEU A 238 -33.55 6.45 7.03
N ASN A 239 -34.19 7.43 7.69
CA ASN A 239 -33.52 8.34 8.61
C ASN A 239 -32.93 7.59 9.82
N ALA A 240 -33.62 6.57 10.34
CA ALA A 240 -33.07 5.70 11.38
C ALA A 240 -31.82 4.93 10.88
N GLN A 241 -31.84 4.40 9.66
CA GLN A 241 -30.70 3.67 9.09
C GLN A 241 -29.50 4.58 8.79
N ILE A 242 -29.74 5.85 8.41
CA ILE A 242 -28.72 6.89 8.28
C ILE A 242 -28.12 7.22 9.66
N ASN A 243 -28.94 7.43 10.69
CA ASN A 243 -28.46 7.70 12.04
C ASN A 243 -27.60 6.54 12.59
N VAL A 244 -28.00 5.28 12.37
CA VAL A 244 -27.17 4.11 12.75
C VAL A 244 -25.81 4.13 12.07
N LEU A 245 -25.74 4.48 10.78
CA LEU A 245 -24.48 4.64 10.06
C LEU A 245 -23.61 5.76 10.68
N LEU A 246 -24.17 6.95 10.88
CA LEU A 246 -23.45 8.09 11.45
C LEU A 246 -22.91 7.79 12.86
N THR A 247 -23.74 7.23 13.74
CA THR A 247 -23.34 6.82 15.10
C THR A 247 -22.21 5.79 15.07
N SER A 248 -22.29 4.79 14.19
CA SER A 248 -21.22 3.78 14.06
C SER A 248 -19.91 4.36 13.51
N ILE A 249 -19.98 5.33 12.59
CA ILE A 249 -18.81 6.08 12.10
C ILE A 249 -18.16 6.88 13.23
N PHE A 250 -18.94 7.65 14.00
CA PHE A 250 -18.38 8.46 15.09
C PHE A 250 -17.81 7.62 16.23
N ALA A 251 -18.41 6.45 16.53
CA ALA A 251 -17.84 5.47 17.44
C ALA A 251 -16.47 4.97 16.94
N TRP A 252 -16.37 4.64 15.64
CA TRP A 252 -15.11 4.22 15.04
C TRP A 252 -14.04 5.33 15.03
N GLU A 253 -14.40 6.58 14.73
CA GLU A 253 -13.46 7.70 14.80
C GLU A 253 -12.90 7.90 16.21
N LYS A 254 -13.76 7.74 17.23
CA LYS A 254 -13.39 7.88 18.64
C LYS A 254 -12.47 6.76 19.12
N ASN A 255 -12.84 5.50 18.87
CA ASN A 255 -12.20 4.34 19.50
C ASN A 255 -11.21 3.58 18.59
N ALA A 256 -11.35 3.70 17.27
CA ALA A 256 -10.62 2.93 16.25
C ALA A 256 -10.69 1.38 16.40
N LEU A 257 -11.76 0.87 17.00
CA LEU A 257 -11.96 -0.56 17.28
C LEU A 257 -12.47 -1.35 16.05
N ALA A 258 -12.23 -2.66 16.05
CA ALA A 258 -12.73 -3.55 15.00
C ALA A 258 -14.26 -3.65 15.01
N LYS A 259 -14.85 -3.73 16.21
CA LYS A 259 -16.31 -3.80 16.40
C LYS A 259 -17.03 -2.60 15.78
N ASP A 260 -16.46 -1.41 15.95
CA ASP A 260 -17.05 -0.17 15.42
C ASP A 260 -16.88 -0.08 13.89
N ALA A 261 -15.75 -0.56 13.36
CA ALA A 261 -15.54 -0.71 11.92
C ALA A 261 -16.53 -1.71 11.28
N GLU A 262 -16.76 -2.85 11.94
CA GLU A 262 -17.70 -3.88 11.49
C GLU A 262 -19.16 -3.40 11.58
N SER A 263 -19.52 -2.71 12.66
CA SER A 263 -20.83 -2.05 12.81
C SER A 263 -21.04 -1.02 11.70
N THR A 264 -20.03 -0.21 11.40
CA THR A 264 -20.06 0.77 10.30
C THR A 264 -20.31 0.10 8.95
N ARG A 265 -19.62 -1.01 8.65
CA ARG A 265 -19.85 -1.72 7.38
C ARG A 265 -21.18 -2.43 7.31
N THR A 266 -21.69 -2.93 8.43
CA THR A 266 -23.02 -3.54 8.51
C THR A 266 -24.10 -2.48 8.29
N ALA A 267 -23.98 -1.31 8.93
CA ALA A 267 -24.84 -0.16 8.69
C ALA A 267 -24.79 0.32 7.23
N TRP A 268 -23.59 0.42 6.64
CA TRP A 268 -23.39 0.81 5.25
C TRP A 268 -23.99 -0.20 4.26
N ARG A 269 -23.79 -1.51 4.49
CA ARG A 269 -24.41 -2.58 3.70
C ARG A 269 -25.93 -2.50 3.78
N SER A 270 -26.49 -2.38 4.98
CA SER A 270 -27.94 -2.27 5.21
C SER A 270 -28.54 -1.06 4.50
N LEU A 271 -27.91 0.12 4.60
CA LEU A 271 -28.34 1.33 3.90
C LEU A 271 -28.35 1.13 2.37
N ARG A 272 -27.25 0.64 1.80
CA ARG A 272 -27.12 0.37 0.35
C ARG A 272 -28.10 -0.69 -0.15
N SER A 273 -28.45 -1.64 0.70
CA SER A 273 -29.41 -2.71 0.40
C SER A 273 -30.86 -2.19 0.38
N ARG A 274 -31.26 -1.45 1.41
CA ARG A 274 -32.66 -1.03 1.62
C ARG A 274 -33.02 0.22 0.84
N PHE A 275 -32.09 1.17 0.81
CA PHE A 275 -32.28 2.53 0.33
C PHE A 275 -31.20 2.89 -0.70
N PRO A 276 -31.19 2.23 -1.89
CA PRO A 276 -30.11 2.37 -2.85
C PRO A 276 -29.87 3.82 -3.27
N ALA A 277 -30.91 4.58 -3.64
CA ALA A 277 -30.75 5.98 -4.07
C ALA A 277 -30.16 6.88 -2.97
N ALA A 278 -30.59 6.73 -1.72
CA ALA A 278 -30.01 7.43 -0.57
C ALA A 278 -28.53 7.05 -0.36
N SER A 279 -28.18 5.76 -0.58
CA SER A 279 -26.79 5.32 -0.50
C SER A 279 -25.92 5.88 -1.63
N GLU A 280 -26.46 6.07 -2.84
CA GLU A 280 -25.73 6.69 -3.96
C GLU A 280 -25.31 8.14 -3.63
N VAL A 281 -26.12 8.87 -2.85
CA VAL A 281 -25.85 10.24 -2.38
C VAL A 281 -24.75 10.26 -1.31
N ILE A 282 -24.78 9.36 -0.33
CA ILE A 282 -23.76 9.29 0.74
C ILE A 282 -22.43 8.67 0.26
N ARG A 283 -22.47 7.77 -0.73
CA ARG A 283 -21.33 6.95 -1.16
C ARG A 283 -20.06 7.75 -1.47
N PRO A 284 -20.06 8.89 -2.18
CA PRO A 284 -18.82 9.61 -2.49
C PRO A 284 -18.06 10.00 -1.22
N VAL A 285 -18.75 10.64 -0.27
CA VAL A 285 -18.16 11.09 1.00
C VAL A 285 -17.69 9.91 1.84
N VAL A 286 -18.50 8.85 1.95
CA VAL A 286 -18.12 7.65 2.72
C VAL A 286 -16.94 6.91 2.08
N ASN A 287 -16.88 6.83 0.75
CA ASN A 287 -15.74 6.22 0.06
C ASN A 287 -14.46 7.04 0.26
N GLU A 288 -14.53 8.36 0.11
CA GLU A 288 -13.39 9.27 0.21
C GLU A 288 -12.81 9.36 1.63
N ASN A 289 -13.65 9.23 2.66
CA ASN A 289 -13.27 9.45 4.06
C ASN A 289 -13.16 8.19 4.93
N TYR A 290 -13.70 7.05 4.50
CA TYR A 290 -13.71 5.81 5.29
C TYR A 290 -13.43 4.53 4.49
N PHE A 291 -13.43 4.57 3.15
CA PHE A 291 -13.04 3.45 2.29
C PHE A 291 -11.96 3.82 1.26
N ASN A 292 -11.13 4.83 1.55
CA ASN A 292 -10.06 5.26 0.66
C ASN A 292 -8.88 4.28 0.72
N HIS A 293 -7.90 4.46 -0.18
CA HIS A 293 -6.59 3.83 -0.03
C HIS A 293 -5.98 4.22 1.31
N ASN A 294 -5.30 3.27 1.97
CA ASN A 294 -4.71 3.46 3.31
C ASN A 294 -3.18 3.34 3.32
N VAL A 295 -2.58 3.16 2.14
CA VAL A 295 -1.14 3.20 1.93
C VAL A 295 -0.88 3.93 0.61
N HIS A 296 0.00 4.92 0.63
CA HIS A 296 0.45 5.64 -0.56
C HIS A 296 1.98 5.73 -0.58
N PHE A 297 2.55 5.57 -1.76
CA PHE A 297 3.96 5.82 -2.04
C PHE A 297 4.07 6.73 -3.25
N THR A 298 4.85 7.80 -3.13
CA THR A 298 5.19 8.71 -4.22
C THR A 298 6.71 8.70 -4.39
N VAL A 299 7.20 8.63 -5.62
CA VAL A 299 8.64 8.61 -5.95
C VAL A 299 8.89 9.60 -7.10
N SER A 300 9.87 10.49 -6.93
CA SER A 300 10.28 11.43 -7.98
C SER A 300 11.11 10.77 -9.08
N GLU A 301 11.18 11.42 -10.25
CA GLU A 301 12.04 11.00 -11.35
C GLU A 301 13.53 10.97 -10.97
N ASP A 302 14.02 11.95 -10.20
CA ASP A 302 15.42 11.99 -9.77
C ASP A 302 15.78 10.74 -8.94
N LEU A 303 14.95 10.39 -7.96
CA LEU A 303 15.17 9.20 -7.13
C LEU A 303 14.97 7.90 -7.93
N LEU A 304 13.93 7.81 -8.77
CA LEU A 304 13.72 6.66 -9.67
C LEU A 304 14.93 6.45 -10.59
N SER A 305 15.40 7.53 -11.19
CA SER A 305 16.54 7.52 -12.10
C SER A 305 17.81 7.15 -11.35
N ARG A 306 18.09 7.69 -10.16
CA ARG A 306 19.21 7.27 -9.29
C ARG A 306 19.15 5.78 -8.91
N LEU A 307 17.96 5.22 -8.66
CA LEU A 307 17.78 3.80 -8.30
C LEU A 307 17.97 2.85 -9.51
N ILE A 308 17.61 3.29 -10.71
CA ILE A 308 17.72 2.52 -11.96
C ILE A 308 19.08 2.77 -12.66
N SER A 309 19.76 3.87 -12.35
CA SER A 309 20.98 4.31 -13.04
C SER A 309 22.10 3.29 -12.95
N ASP A 310 22.43 2.71 -14.09
CA ASP A 310 23.65 1.92 -14.26
C ASP A 310 24.57 2.58 -15.29
N TYR A 311 25.72 3.03 -14.80
CA TYR A 311 26.84 3.49 -15.60
C TYR A 311 27.90 2.39 -15.60
N ARG A 312 28.18 1.82 -16.77
CA ARG A 312 29.16 0.74 -16.93
C ARG A 312 30.03 0.95 -18.16
N THR A 313 31.30 0.53 -18.03
CA THR A 313 32.26 0.52 -19.13
C THR A 313 32.78 -0.90 -19.30
N GLU A 314 32.50 -1.49 -20.46
CA GLU A 314 32.89 -2.85 -20.84
C GLU A 314 33.98 -2.78 -21.92
N SER A 315 35.06 -3.54 -21.77
CA SER A 315 36.11 -3.65 -22.80
C SER A 315 36.21 -5.08 -23.31
N GLY A 316 36.42 -5.23 -24.63
CA GLY A 316 36.46 -6.53 -25.31
C GLY A 316 37.38 -6.53 -26.54
N CYS A 317 37.67 -7.72 -27.05
CA CYS A 317 38.42 -7.90 -28.29
C CYS A 317 37.46 -8.13 -29.47
N ILE A 318 37.76 -7.52 -30.60
CA ILE A 318 37.09 -7.77 -31.89
C ILE A 318 37.93 -8.80 -32.66
N ALA A 319 37.28 -9.84 -33.20
CA ALA A 319 37.86 -10.80 -34.13
C ALA A 319 36.76 -11.32 -35.08
N ASP A 320 36.70 -10.79 -36.30
CA ASP A 320 35.55 -10.99 -37.20
C ASP A 320 35.92 -10.78 -38.69
N CYS A 321 35.07 -11.22 -39.61
CA CYS A 321 35.20 -11.01 -41.05
C CYS A 321 34.18 -9.96 -41.55
N ILE A 322 34.68 -8.80 -42.00
CA ILE A 322 33.87 -7.69 -42.53
C ILE A 322 34.15 -7.55 -44.02
N MET A 323 33.13 -7.76 -44.87
CA MET A 323 33.24 -7.66 -46.33
C MET A 323 34.40 -8.50 -46.94
N GLY A 324 34.72 -9.64 -46.32
CA GLY A 324 35.85 -10.50 -46.71
C GLY A 324 37.23 -10.00 -46.29
N ALA A 325 37.31 -9.03 -45.37
CA ALA A 325 38.52 -8.64 -44.66
C ALA A 325 38.51 -9.21 -43.25
N TRP A 326 39.62 -9.77 -42.78
CA TRP A 326 39.77 -10.21 -41.40
C TRP A 326 40.09 -9.01 -40.51
N VAL A 327 39.21 -8.72 -39.56
CA VAL A 327 39.27 -7.55 -38.67
C VAL A 327 39.55 -8.00 -37.25
N THR A 328 40.66 -7.51 -36.69
CA THR A 328 41.02 -7.73 -35.28
C THR A 328 41.25 -6.42 -34.56
N GLY A 329 40.97 -6.35 -33.26
CA GLY A 329 41.13 -5.11 -32.51
C GLY A 329 40.63 -5.18 -31.07
N SER A 330 40.49 -4.01 -30.47
CA SER A 330 39.84 -3.82 -29.17
C SER A 330 38.70 -2.81 -29.28
N GLN A 331 37.69 -2.98 -28.42
CA GLN A 331 36.62 -2.02 -28.21
C GLN A 331 36.40 -1.75 -26.73
N THR A 332 35.94 -0.54 -26.44
CA THR A 332 35.47 -0.13 -25.12
C THR A 332 34.12 0.56 -25.31
N THR A 333 33.10 -0.01 -24.66
CA THR A 333 31.72 0.47 -24.71
C THR A 333 31.35 1.03 -23.35
N THR A 334 30.99 2.30 -23.30
CA THR A 334 30.43 2.96 -22.12
C THR A 334 28.92 3.11 -22.31
N VAL A 335 28.16 2.78 -21.28
CA VAL A 335 26.69 2.81 -21.27
C VAL A 335 26.20 3.56 -20.03
N ASP A 336 25.22 4.42 -20.22
CA ASP A 336 24.50 5.17 -19.18
C ASP A 336 22.99 4.93 -19.33
N VAL A 337 22.38 4.27 -18.36
CA VAL A 337 20.94 3.94 -18.33
C VAL A 337 20.20 4.90 -17.40
N ARG A 338 19.07 5.47 -17.82
CA ARG A 338 18.23 6.37 -17.00
C ARG A 338 16.75 6.08 -17.19
N ALA A 339 15.95 6.47 -16.21
CA ALA A 339 14.49 6.46 -16.29
C ALA A 339 13.94 7.87 -16.53
N ASP A 340 12.87 7.97 -17.32
CA ASP A 340 12.16 9.19 -17.72
C ASP A 340 10.65 8.94 -17.56
N ILE A 341 9.98 9.63 -16.64
CA ILE A 341 8.60 9.32 -16.24
C ILE A 341 7.62 9.87 -17.27
N ARG A 342 6.66 9.03 -17.69
CA ARG A 342 5.59 9.39 -18.62
C ARG A 342 4.27 9.57 -17.89
N PRO A 343 3.47 10.60 -18.21
CA PRO A 343 2.18 10.80 -17.57
C PRO A 343 1.19 9.69 -17.95
N SER A 344 0.54 9.10 -16.95
CA SER A 344 -0.54 8.12 -17.13
C SER A 344 -1.47 8.12 -15.92
N GLN A 345 -2.78 8.05 -16.17
CA GLN A 345 -3.81 8.11 -15.12
C GLN A 345 -4.07 6.75 -14.46
N ASN A 346 -3.85 5.66 -15.19
CA ASN A 346 -4.29 4.30 -14.80
C ASN A 346 -3.13 3.30 -14.63
N THR A 347 -1.92 3.71 -15.02
CA THR A 347 -0.69 2.92 -14.85
C THR A 347 0.43 3.85 -14.40
N VAL A 348 1.43 3.32 -13.73
CA VAL A 348 2.76 3.91 -13.73
C VAL A 348 3.38 3.68 -15.11
N ALA A 349 3.91 4.72 -15.74
CA ALA A 349 4.62 4.64 -17.01
C ALA A 349 5.96 5.38 -16.93
N PHE A 350 7.03 4.77 -17.45
CA PHE A 350 8.33 5.42 -17.63
C PHE A 350 9.10 4.76 -18.78
N ASP A 351 9.98 5.52 -19.42
CA ASP A 351 10.89 5.04 -20.44
C ASP A 351 12.27 4.77 -19.84
N LEU A 352 12.84 3.61 -20.13
CA LEU A 352 14.26 3.34 -19.94
C LEU A 352 15.03 3.87 -21.16
N ASN A 353 15.76 4.96 -20.96
CA ASN A 353 16.62 5.57 -21.96
C ASN A 353 18.07 5.14 -21.73
N VAL A 354 18.71 4.57 -22.75
CA VAL A 354 20.10 4.13 -22.71
C VAL A 354 20.92 4.97 -23.68
N ASN A 355 21.97 5.62 -23.17
CA ASN A 355 22.96 6.35 -23.96
C ASN A 355 24.26 5.55 -23.98
N GLY A 356 24.69 5.12 -25.17
CA GLY A 356 25.89 4.32 -25.35
C GLY A 356 26.93 4.99 -26.25
N ASN A 357 28.22 4.74 -25.97
CA ASN A 357 29.31 5.06 -26.88
C ASN A 357 30.30 3.88 -26.96
N THR A 358 30.52 3.37 -28.16
CA THR A 358 31.51 2.32 -28.45
C THR A 358 32.71 2.92 -29.17
N GLN A 359 33.85 2.96 -28.49
CA GLN A 359 35.14 3.29 -29.09
C GLN A 359 35.86 2.02 -29.53
N SER A 360 36.41 2.00 -30.73
CA SER A 360 37.12 0.83 -31.28
C SER A 360 38.43 1.22 -31.94
N ASN A 361 39.42 0.34 -31.86
CA ASN A 361 40.67 0.41 -32.60
C ASN A 361 40.87 -0.94 -33.29
N THR A 362 40.84 -0.93 -34.63
CA THR A 362 40.77 -2.15 -35.43
C THR A 362 41.79 -2.15 -36.58
N LYS A 363 42.26 -3.34 -36.91
CA LYS A 363 43.12 -3.65 -38.05
C LYS A 363 42.37 -4.60 -38.96
N ALA A 364 42.01 -4.15 -40.16
CA ALA A 364 41.40 -4.96 -41.21
C ALA A 364 42.47 -5.42 -42.21
N GLN A 365 42.50 -6.72 -42.53
CA GLN A 365 43.45 -7.32 -43.47
C GLN A 365 42.69 -7.98 -44.62
N LYS A 366 42.99 -7.55 -45.85
CA LYS A 366 42.47 -8.14 -47.10
C LYS A 366 43.48 -7.88 -48.20
N SER A 367 44.18 -8.93 -48.67
CA SER A 367 45.26 -8.78 -49.64
C SER A 367 44.79 -7.98 -50.87
N PRO A 368 45.56 -6.97 -51.35
CA PRO A 368 46.93 -6.64 -50.95
C PRO A 368 47.06 -5.53 -49.87
N ALA A 369 46.02 -5.25 -49.08
CA ALA A 369 45.95 -4.11 -48.17
C ALA A 369 45.73 -4.49 -46.68
N THR A 370 46.32 -3.68 -45.80
CA THR A 370 46.02 -3.64 -44.36
C THR A 370 45.59 -2.22 -44.00
N VAL A 371 44.45 -2.09 -43.33
CA VAL A 371 43.82 -0.82 -42.95
C VAL A 371 43.73 -0.76 -41.43
N TRP A 372 44.09 0.38 -40.84
CA TRP A 372 43.83 0.66 -39.43
C TRP A 372 42.73 1.71 -39.30
N THR A 373 41.73 1.42 -38.48
CA THR A 373 40.52 2.23 -38.34
C THR A 373 40.19 2.42 -36.86
N ASN A 374 39.98 3.68 -36.47
CA ASN A 374 39.38 4.03 -35.19
C ASN A 374 37.89 4.30 -35.40
N GLY A 375 37.05 3.70 -34.56
CA GLY A 375 35.60 3.96 -34.49
C GLY A 375 35.22 4.67 -33.20
N ASN A 376 34.19 5.51 -33.27
CA ASN A 376 33.54 6.12 -32.11
C ASN A 376 32.05 6.21 -32.45
N HIS A 377 31.28 5.23 -31.99
CA HIS A 377 29.91 4.98 -32.42
C HIS A 377 28.94 5.25 -31.26
N TYR A 378 28.08 6.23 -31.43
CA TYR A 378 27.05 6.56 -30.44
C TYR A 378 25.79 5.76 -30.72
N PHE A 379 25.17 5.20 -29.70
CA PHE A 379 23.90 4.50 -29.84
C PHE A 379 22.92 4.86 -28.73
N TRP A 380 21.64 4.74 -29.05
CA TRP A 380 20.52 5.06 -28.17
C TRP A 380 19.51 3.93 -28.20
N MET A 381 19.07 3.50 -27.03
CA MET A 381 17.95 2.58 -26.89
C MET A 381 16.88 3.20 -26.00
N ASN A 382 15.63 2.96 -26.33
CA ASN A 382 14.49 3.34 -25.51
C ASN A 382 13.57 2.12 -25.35
N ARG A 383 13.11 1.85 -24.12
CA ARG A 383 12.11 0.82 -23.81
C ARG A 383 11.09 1.38 -22.81
N SER A 384 9.83 1.44 -23.22
CA SER A 384 8.74 1.85 -22.33
C SER A 384 8.34 0.73 -21.37
N VAL A 385 8.14 1.10 -20.11
CA VAL A 385 7.76 0.22 -19.00
C VAL A 385 6.45 0.72 -18.40
N HIS A 386 5.55 -0.21 -18.11
CA HIS A 386 4.24 0.05 -17.54
C HIS A 386 4.00 -0.85 -16.33
N PHE A 387 3.46 -0.28 -15.25
CA PHE A 387 3.06 -1.01 -14.05
C PHE A 387 1.59 -0.70 -13.72
N ASP A 388 0.76 -1.74 -13.67
CA ASP A 388 -0.70 -1.65 -13.46
C ASP A 388 -1.12 -1.75 -11.98
N GLY A 389 -0.17 -1.89 -11.06
CA GLY A 389 -0.39 -2.18 -9.64
C GLY A 389 -0.11 -3.64 -9.25
N ARG A 390 -0.10 -4.58 -10.20
CA ARG A 390 0.14 -6.02 -9.97
C ARG A 390 1.23 -6.62 -10.85
N HIS A 391 1.43 -6.10 -12.07
CA HIS A 391 2.43 -6.59 -13.02
C HIS A 391 3.19 -5.43 -13.67
N VAL A 392 4.50 -5.60 -13.77
CA VAL A 392 5.40 -4.79 -14.60
C VAL A 392 5.46 -5.44 -15.98
N ASN A 393 5.10 -4.67 -17.00
CA ASN A 393 5.15 -5.03 -18.42
C ASN A 393 6.07 -4.04 -19.14
N ALA A 394 6.77 -4.49 -20.19
CA ALA A 394 7.65 -3.63 -20.97
C ALA A 394 7.52 -3.90 -22.47
N THR A 395 7.51 -2.84 -23.28
CA THR A 395 7.39 -2.92 -24.75
C THR A 395 8.66 -3.51 -25.39
N GLY A 396 8.65 -3.77 -26.69
CA GLY A 396 9.89 -4.08 -27.41
C GLY A 396 10.81 -2.85 -27.42
N ALA A 397 12.07 -3.03 -27.04
CA ALA A 397 13.04 -1.93 -27.07
C ALA A 397 13.37 -1.48 -28.50
N SER A 398 13.59 -0.19 -28.68
CA SER A 398 14.06 0.44 -29.92
C SER A 398 15.59 0.61 -29.93
N PHE A 399 16.20 0.73 -31.10
CA PHE A 399 17.66 0.90 -31.25
C PHE A 399 18.01 1.85 -32.41
N ASN A 400 18.72 2.93 -32.08
CA ASN A 400 19.29 3.90 -33.02
C ASN A 400 20.81 3.98 -32.84
N VAL A 401 21.57 4.25 -33.91
CA VAL A 401 23.03 4.34 -33.86
C VAL A 401 23.55 5.33 -34.90
N ASP A 402 24.53 6.14 -34.49
CA ASP A 402 25.37 6.95 -35.36
C ASP A 402 26.79 6.35 -35.38
N THR A 403 27.16 5.77 -36.52
CA THR A 403 28.45 5.10 -36.72
C THR A 403 29.46 6.05 -37.35
N ASN A 404 30.36 6.61 -36.56
CA ASN A 404 31.50 7.37 -37.09
C ASN A 404 32.78 6.51 -37.12
N SER A 405 33.32 6.27 -38.32
CA SER A 405 34.61 5.58 -38.53
C SER A 405 35.66 6.47 -39.24
N ARG A 406 36.91 6.38 -38.79
CA ARG A 406 38.06 7.07 -39.40
C ARG A 406 39.23 6.11 -39.62
N THR A 407 39.63 5.98 -40.88
CA THR A 407 40.90 5.35 -41.24
C THR A 407 42.07 6.19 -40.71
N VAL A 408 42.92 5.58 -39.90
CA VAL A 408 44.11 6.19 -39.30
C VAL A 408 45.41 5.68 -39.89
N GLY A 409 45.39 4.56 -40.63
CA GLY A 409 46.55 4.04 -41.35
C GLY A 409 46.18 3.14 -42.53
N LEU A 410 47.08 3.06 -43.51
CA LEU A 410 46.98 2.19 -44.67
C LEU A 410 48.38 1.68 -45.04
N ALA A 411 48.53 0.36 -45.15
CA ALA A 411 49.70 -0.31 -45.69
C ALA A 411 49.30 -1.23 -46.84
N THR A 412 50.18 -1.39 -47.82
CA THR A 412 49.97 -2.31 -48.95
C THR A 412 51.16 -3.24 -49.12
N GLU A 413 50.93 -4.47 -49.60
CA GLU A 413 52.00 -5.45 -49.91
C GLU A 413 53.01 -4.90 -50.94
N TYR A 414 52.58 -3.91 -51.74
CA TYR A 414 53.41 -3.22 -52.74
C TYR A 414 54.11 -1.96 -52.22
N ASP A 415 54.03 -1.65 -50.92
CA ASP A 415 54.68 -0.46 -50.33
C ASP A 415 56.21 -0.48 -50.43
N GLY A 416 56.81 -1.66 -50.63
CA GLY A 416 58.24 -1.83 -50.87
C GLY A 416 58.69 -1.55 -52.32
N ILE A 417 57.78 -1.32 -53.27
CA ILE A 417 58.12 -1.14 -54.69
C ILE A 417 57.86 0.33 -55.10
N PRO A 418 58.92 1.16 -55.28
CA PRO A 418 58.79 2.62 -55.39
C PRO A 418 57.87 3.13 -56.50
N ILE A 419 57.81 2.42 -57.63
CA ILE A 419 57.12 2.86 -58.85
C ILE A 419 55.59 2.66 -58.76
N ILE A 420 55.12 1.60 -58.08
CA ILE A 420 53.68 1.26 -58.00
C ILE A 420 53.04 1.63 -56.66
N ARG A 421 53.83 1.85 -55.60
CA ARG A 421 53.37 2.22 -54.25
C ARG A 421 52.32 3.33 -54.24
N GLY A 422 52.54 4.42 -54.98
CA GLY A 422 51.63 5.56 -55.03
C GLY A 422 50.27 5.24 -55.68
N ILE A 423 50.28 4.40 -56.72
CA ILE A 423 49.08 3.99 -57.46
C ILE A 423 48.23 3.06 -56.59
N VAL A 424 48.84 2.00 -56.03
CA VAL A 424 48.13 1.02 -55.21
C VAL A 424 47.57 1.68 -53.94
N ARG A 425 48.33 2.56 -53.27
CA ARG A 425 47.81 3.34 -52.12
C ARG A 425 46.64 4.24 -52.50
N LYS A 426 46.68 4.92 -53.66
CA LYS A 426 45.57 5.77 -54.13
C LYS A 426 44.31 4.95 -54.45
N MET A 427 44.47 3.82 -55.15
CA MET A 427 43.36 2.90 -55.46
C MET A 427 42.75 2.30 -54.18
N ALA A 428 43.59 1.86 -53.22
CA ALA A 428 43.11 1.34 -51.94
C ALA A 428 42.40 2.42 -51.11
N ALA A 429 42.96 3.63 -51.01
CA ALA A 429 42.31 4.75 -50.30
C ALA A 429 40.97 5.14 -50.93
N GLN A 430 40.89 5.22 -52.27
CA GLN A 430 39.64 5.46 -52.97
C GLN A 430 38.63 4.33 -52.73
N LYS A 431 39.06 3.06 -52.78
CA LYS A 431 38.15 1.93 -52.56
C LYS A 431 37.63 1.86 -51.13
N ILE A 432 38.44 2.24 -50.14
CA ILE A 432 38.04 2.38 -48.74
C ILE A 432 36.95 3.47 -48.63
N ALA A 433 37.16 4.64 -49.23
CA ALA A 433 36.18 5.73 -49.23
C ALA A 433 34.85 5.33 -49.88
N GLU A 434 34.88 4.64 -51.01
CA GLU A 434 33.68 4.06 -51.66
C GLU A 434 32.96 3.03 -50.77
N SER A 435 33.71 2.19 -50.05
CA SER A 435 33.14 1.14 -49.19
C SER A 435 32.64 1.62 -47.83
N LYS A 436 33.00 2.85 -47.42
CA LYS A 436 32.74 3.38 -46.08
C LYS A 436 31.26 3.30 -45.68
N PRO A 437 30.27 3.74 -46.50
CA PRO A 437 28.85 3.67 -46.12
C PRO A 437 28.36 2.24 -45.88
N GLN A 438 28.86 1.26 -46.66
CA GLN A 438 28.50 -0.15 -46.51
C GLN A 438 29.12 -0.76 -45.25
N SER A 439 30.37 -0.39 -44.93
CA SER A 439 31.02 -0.81 -43.69
C SER A 439 30.33 -0.21 -42.47
N GLU A 440 29.89 1.05 -42.53
CA GLU A 440 29.17 1.72 -41.45
C GLU A 440 27.77 1.13 -41.24
N ALA A 441 27.02 0.84 -42.31
CA ALA A 441 25.75 0.13 -42.22
C ALA A 441 25.88 -1.29 -41.61
N LEU A 442 26.95 -2.03 -41.94
CA LEU A 442 27.20 -3.35 -41.36
C LEU A 442 27.60 -3.26 -39.88
N THR A 443 28.41 -2.27 -39.50
CA THR A 443 28.72 -1.97 -38.09
C THR A 443 27.45 -1.59 -37.31
N ALA A 444 26.57 -0.77 -37.90
CA ALA A 444 25.30 -0.38 -37.31
C ALA A 444 24.35 -1.57 -37.09
N SER A 445 24.30 -2.53 -38.03
CA SER A 445 23.56 -3.79 -37.83
C SER A 445 24.15 -4.57 -36.66
N ARG A 446 25.46 -4.83 -36.66
CA ARG A 446 26.12 -5.62 -35.61
C ARG A 446 25.96 -5.03 -34.21
N LEU A 447 26.05 -3.71 -34.07
CA LEU A 447 25.79 -3.04 -32.79
C LEU A 447 24.34 -3.24 -32.33
N ARG A 448 23.36 -3.20 -33.25
CA ARG A 448 21.96 -3.54 -32.94
C ARG A 448 21.82 -5.01 -32.53
N ASP A 449 22.36 -5.91 -33.34
CA ASP A 449 22.22 -7.36 -33.21
C ASP A 449 22.89 -7.89 -31.92
N GLU A 450 23.92 -7.20 -31.41
CA GLU A 450 24.56 -7.50 -30.13
C GLU A 450 23.92 -6.78 -28.93
N ALA A 451 23.65 -5.48 -29.01
CA ALA A 451 23.22 -4.70 -27.85
C ALA A 451 21.73 -4.86 -27.53
N LEU A 452 20.87 -4.91 -28.56
CA LEU A 452 19.42 -4.91 -28.37
C LEU A 452 18.92 -6.20 -27.66
N PRO A 453 19.36 -7.42 -28.03
CA PRO A 453 18.91 -8.63 -27.34
C PRO A 453 19.46 -8.74 -25.91
N LYS A 454 20.68 -8.25 -25.65
CA LYS A 454 21.25 -8.19 -24.30
C LYS A 454 20.43 -7.27 -23.39
N PHE A 455 20.16 -6.04 -23.84
CA PHE A 455 19.36 -5.08 -23.09
C PHE A 455 17.93 -5.57 -22.81
N GLN A 456 17.28 -6.17 -23.82
CA GLN A 456 15.95 -6.78 -23.63
C GLN A 456 16.00 -7.92 -22.62
N SER A 457 16.95 -8.87 -22.75
CA SER A 457 17.07 -10.02 -21.84
C SER A 457 17.42 -9.61 -20.39
N GLU A 458 18.29 -8.62 -20.20
CA GLU A 458 18.61 -8.09 -18.87
C GLU A 458 17.38 -7.45 -18.21
N THR A 459 16.64 -6.61 -18.94
CA THR A 459 15.45 -5.94 -18.41
C THR A 459 14.26 -6.89 -18.20
N ASP A 460 14.01 -7.82 -19.13
CA ASP A 460 12.97 -8.86 -18.99
C ASP A 460 13.20 -9.72 -17.75
N LYS A 461 14.46 -10.12 -17.48
CA LYS A 461 14.82 -10.89 -16.30
C LYS A 461 14.57 -10.13 -15.00
N GLN A 462 14.91 -8.83 -14.96
CA GLN A 462 14.64 -7.97 -13.81
C GLN A 462 13.14 -7.82 -13.56
N PHE A 463 12.34 -7.54 -14.61
CA PHE A 463 10.89 -7.40 -14.48
C PHE A 463 10.19 -8.72 -14.12
N SER A 464 10.63 -9.85 -14.67
CA SER A 464 10.13 -11.18 -14.28
C SER A 464 10.40 -11.48 -12.81
N THR A 465 11.63 -11.23 -12.32
CA THR A 465 11.99 -11.40 -10.90
C THR A 465 11.15 -10.47 -10.01
N GLY A 466 10.88 -9.25 -10.49
CA GLY A 466 10.04 -8.30 -9.79
C GLY A 466 8.58 -8.73 -9.68
N ASN A 467 7.99 -9.19 -10.79
CA ASN A 467 6.63 -9.74 -10.82
C ASN A 467 6.52 -10.95 -9.90
N GLU A 468 7.44 -11.91 -9.97
CA GLU A 468 7.46 -13.06 -9.05
C GLU A 468 7.51 -12.65 -7.57
N THR A 469 8.27 -11.60 -7.24
CA THR A 469 8.39 -11.10 -5.87
C THR A 469 7.09 -10.42 -5.41
N LEU A 470 6.49 -9.60 -6.28
CA LEU A 470 5.23 -8.94 -6.00
C LEU A 470 4.08 -9.95 -5.86
N THR A 471 3.99 -10.95 -6.73
CA THR A 471 3.03 -12.06 -6.61
C THR A 471 3.21 -12.80 -5.28
N LYS A 472 4.43 -13.20 -4.91
CA LYS A 472 4.70 -13.88 -3.62
C LYS A 472 4.25 -13.06 -2.40
N ILE A 473 4.44 -11.73 -2.44
CA ILE A 473 3.96 -10.83 -1.38
C ILE A 473 2.43 -10.77 -1.37
N LEU A 474 1.79 -10.53 -2.52
CA LEU A 474 0.32 -10.45 -2.62
C LEU A 474 -0.36 -11.77 -2.20
N ASP A 475 0.16 -12.92 -2.62
CA ASP A 475 -0.31 -14.25 -2.22
C ASP A 475 -0.13 -14.51 -0.72
N SER A 476 0.96 -14.00 -0.12
CA SER A 476 1.19 -14.07 1.33
C SER A 476 0.15 -13.25 2.11
N LEU A 477 -0.10 -12.01 1.66
CA LEU A 477 -1.12 -11.14 2.22
C LEU A 477 -2.54 -11.72 2.03
N GLU A 478 -2.82 -12.37 0.90
CA GLU A 478 -4.12 -12.99 0.62
C GLU A 478 -4.40 -14.18 1.56
N ARG A 479 -3.42 -15.07 1.74
CA ARG A 479 -3.49 -16.17 2.72
C ARG A 479 -3.68 -15.69 4.17
N ARG A 480 -3.31 -14.44 4.47
CA ARG A 480 -3.47 -13.80 5.79
C ARG A 480 -4.67 -12.86 5.88
N GLY A 481 -5.53 -12.79 4.85
CA GLY A 481 -6.75 -11.97 4.84
C GLY A 481 -6.51 -10.45 4.73
N VAL A 482 -5.30 -10.03 4.36
CA VAL A 482 -4.85 -8.63 4.29
C VAL A 482 -4.25 -8.23 2.94
N ALA A 483 -4.56 -8.99 1.88
CA ALA A 483 -4.27 -8.54 0.51
C ALA A 483 -4.99 -7.21 0.21
N PRO A 484 -4.36 -6.32 -0.59
CA PRO A 484 -5.03 -5.13 -1.06
C PRO A 484 -6.18 -5.47 -2.01
N ASP A 485 -7.38 -4.96 -1.71
CA ASP A 485 -8.57 -5.14 -2.55
C ASP A 485 -8.56 -4.19 -3.76
N SER A 486 -7.80 -3.09 -3.65
CA SER A 486 -7.51 -2.14 -4.72
C SER A 486 -6.04 -1.73 -4.68
N ILE A 487 -5.42 -1.65 -5.86
CA ILE A 487 -4.14 -0.99 -6.08
C ILE A 487 -4.37 -0.02 -7.25
N SER A 488 -3.94 1.22 -7.09
CA SER A 488 -3.92 2.25 -8.12
C SER A 488 -2.48 2.65 -8.37
N ALA A 489 -2.06 2.60 -9.63
CA ALA A 489 -0.74 3.04 -10.08
C ALA A 489 -0.94 4.17 -11.09
N ARG A 490 -0.27 5.30 -10.90
CA ARG A 490 -0.34 6.48 -11.79
C ARG A 490 0.99 7.20 -11.87
N SER A 491 1.21 7.99 -12.91
CA SER A 491 2.41 8.82 -13.07
C SER A 491 2.09 10.18 -13.67
N SER A 492 2.91 11.18 -13.34
CA SER A 492 2.92 12.51 -13.94
C SER A 492 4.11 12.66 -14.89
N ASN A 493 4.57 13.89 -15.15
CA ASN A 493 5.82 14.14 -15.88
C ASN A 493 7.07 14.11 -14.97
N THR A 494 6.91 13.90 -13.64
CA THR A 494 8.00 14.04 -12.66
C THR A 494 7.91 13.08 -11.49
N HIS A 495 6.77 12.40 -11.30
CA HIS A 495 6.52 11.53 -10.15
C HIS A 495 5.71 10.30 -10.55
N ILE A 496 6.01 9.19 -9.88
CA ILE A 496 5.19 7.98 -9.80
C ILE A 496 4.43 8.02 -8.48
N ALA A 497 3.15 7.64 -8.48
CA ALA A 497 2.36 7.42 -7.28
C ALA A 497 1.66 6.05 -7.33
N VAL A 498 1.83 5.27 -6.27
CA VAL A 498 1.18 3.98 -6.06
C VAL A 498 0.39 4.04 -4.77
N SER A 499 -0.93 3.82 -4.86
CA SER A 499 -1.85 3.79 -3.73
C SER A 499 -2.40 2.38 -3.59
N SER A 500 -2.38 1.79 -2.39
CA SER A 500 -3.01 0.50 -2.12
C SER A 500 -4.01 0.59 -0.96
N ARG A 501 -5.03 -0.25 -1.05
CA ARG A 501 -6.13 -0.32 -0.09
C ARG A 501 -6.20 -1.72 0.49
N THR A 502 -5.69 -1.89 1.71
CA THR A 502 -5.85 -3.11 2.48
C THR A 502 -7.09 -2.97 3.35
N ILE A 503 -8.20 -3.52 2.87
CA ILE A 503 -9.47 -3.61 3.59
C ILE A 503 -9.84 -5.09 3.75
N GLY A 504 -9.66 -5.63 4.96
CA GLY A 504 -10.26 -6.92 5.33
C GLY A 504 -11.79 -6.82 5.29
N VAL A 505 -12.51 -7.93 5.09
CA VAL A 505 -13.95 -7.97 4.72
C VAL A 505 -14.90 -7.18 5.66
N ALA A 506 -14.55 -7.01 6.93
CA ALA A 506 -15.33 -6.25 7.91
C ALA A 506 -14.77 -4.86 8.27
N ARG A 507 -13.65 -4.41 7.66
CA ARG A 507 -12.86 -3.25 8.14
C ARG A 507 -12.93 -1.98 7.31
N LEU A 508 -12.55 -0.84 7.88
CA LEU A 508 -12.50 0.45 7.17
C LEU A 508 -11.13 0.68 6.48
N GLY A 509 -11.13 1.58 5.50
CA GLY A 509 -9.98 2.00 4.71
C GLY A 509 -9.30 3.25 5.27
N GLY A 510 -8.67 4.03 4.40
CA GLY A 510 -8.09 5.32 4.74
C GLY A 510 -9.13 6.43 4.79
N SER A 511 -8.79 7.52 5.46
CA SER A 511 -9.41 8.83 5.28
C SER A 511 -8.84 9.53 4.04
N VAL A 512 -9.12 10.83 3.87
CA VAL A 512 -8.47 11.64 2.82
C VAL A 512 -6.96 11.68 3.09
N GLN A 513 -6.17 11.36 2.06
CA GLN A 513 -4.71 11.42 2.09
C GLN A 513 -4.24 12.84 2.48
N PRO A 514 -3.33 13.01 3.46
CA PRO A 514 -2.77 14.31 3.77
C PRO A 514 -2.03 14.87 2.56
N PRO A 515 -2.05 16.19 2.32
CA PRO A 515 -1.13 16.79 1.36
C PRO A 515 0.32 16.51 1.82
N ALA A 516 1.01 15.60 1.13
CA ALA A 516 2.46 15.46 1.21
C ALA A 516 3.11 16.53 0.34
N ALA A 517 4.32 16.98 0.71
CA ALA A 517 5.15 17.69 -0.23
C ALA A 517 5.51 16.72 -1.38
N LEU A 518 5.26 17.14 -2.62
CA LEU A 518 5.81 16.48 -3.80
C LEU A 518 7.32 16.75 -3.82
N VAL A 519 8.06 15.94 -3.06
CA VAL A 519 9.52 16.04 -2.89
C VAL A 519 10.22 15.92 -4.23
N ALA A 520 10.77 17.04 -4.71
CA ALA A 520 11.28 17.16 -6.07
C ALA A 520 12.41 16.16 -6.40
N LYS A 521 13.11 15.64 -5.39
CA LYS A 521 14.23 14.69 -5.54
C LYS A 521 14.11 13.42 -4.70
N GLY A 522 12.94 13.21 -4.11
CA GLY A 522 12.76 12.23 -3.04
C GLY A 522 11.69 11.18 -3.30
N ALA A 523 11.27 10.56 -2.20
CA ALA A 523 10.04 9.80 -2.08
C ALA A 523 9.24 10.23 -0.84
N ALA A 524 7.96 9.93 -0.84
CA ALA A 524 7.08 10.05 0.32
C ALA A 524 6.30 8.74 0.52
N ALA A 525 6.20 8.27 1.76
CA ALA A 525 5.21 7.27 2.17
C ALA A 525 4.16 7.91 3.06
N GLN A 526 2.92 7.47 2.88
CA GLN A 526 1.82 7.80 3.77
C GLN A 526 1.07 6.53 4.12
N ILE A 527 1.06 6.17 5.40
CA ILE A 527 0.43 4.97 5.91
C ILE A 527 -0.65 5.40 6.91
N HIS A 528 -1.90 5.10 6.60
CA HIS A 528 -3.00 5.32 7.51
C HIS A 528 -3.05 4.20 8.54
N GLN A 529 -3.42 4.54 9.78
CA GLN A 529 -3.52 3.62 10.91
C GLN A 529 -4.41 2.41 10.62
N SER A 530 -5.37 2.50 9.70
CA SER A 530 -6.20 1.34 9.31
C SER A 530 -5.43 0.30 8.49
N ALA A 531 -4.43 0.70 7.68
CA ALA A 531 -3.54 -0.26 7.02
C ALA A 531 -2.74 -1.02 8.07
N LEU A 532 -2.18 -0.31 9.06
CA LEU A 532 -1.47 -0.91 10.17
C LEU A 532 -2.40 -1.71 11.08
N ASN A 533 -3.62 -1.27 11.39
CA ASN A 533 -4.57 -1.99 12.25
C ASN A 533 -5.13 -3.26 11.56
N ASN A 534 -5.41 -3.19 10.26
CA ASN A 534 -5.78 -4.37 9.47
C ASN A 534 -4.58 -5.32 9.34
N ALA A 535 -3.39 -4.78 9.10
CA ALA A 535 -2.16 -5.55 9.17
C ALA A 535 -1.98 -6.16 10.56
N ILE A 536 -2.28 -5.45 11.67
CA ILE A 536 -2.32 -5.82 13.12
C ILE A 536 -3.38 -6.88 13.44
N ASP A 537 -4.23 -7.18 12.48
CA ASP A 537 -5.05 -8.37 12.53
C ASP A 537 -4.50 -9.48 11.58
N ALA A 538 -3.16 -9.58 11.35
CA ALA A 538 -2.44 -10.59 10.49
C ALA A 538 -1.16 -11.45 10.92
N LEU A 539 -0.60 -11.51 12.17
CA LEU A 539 0.35 -12.54 12.76
C LEU A 539 -0.22 -13.62 13.75
N GLY A 540 -0.86 -13.29 14.91
CA GLY A 540 -1.53 -14.26 15.82
C GLY A 540 -2.26 -13.82 17.15
N PHE A 541 -1.99 -12.70 17.82
CA PHE A 541 -2.35 -12.34 19.22
C PHE A 541 -3.77 -12.47 19.86
N GLN A 542 -4.95 -12.37 19.21
CA GLN A 542 -6.24 -12.42 19.97
C GLN A 542 -6.36 -13.68 20.86
N GLY A 543 -6.65 -13.48 22.15
CA GLY A 543 -6.81 -14.56 23.12
C GLY A 543 -5.54 -15.37 23.43
N ARG A 544 -4.37 -15.02 22.87
CA ARG A 544 -3.12 -15.75 23.07
C ARG A 544 -2.49 -15.41 24.42
N ALA A 545 -1.99 -16.45 25.07
CA ALA A 545 -1.01 -16.33 26.15
C ALA A 545 0.39 -16.26 25.53
N VAL A 546 1.09 -15.14 25.70
CA VAL A 546 2.44 -14.92 25.15
C VAL A 546 3.39 -14.53 26.29
N PRO A 547 4.49 -15.27 26.53
CA PRO A 547 5.51 -14.85 27.49
C PRO A 547 6.13 -13.51 27.09
N GLU A 548 6.31 -12.59 28.03
CA GLU A 548 6.84 -11.23 27.79
C GLU A 548 8.15 -11.25 26.98
N LYS A 549 9.06 -12.17 27.36
CA LYS A 549 10.37 -12.34 26.74
C LYS A 549 10.31 -12.79 25.27
N ASP A 550 9.26 -13.52 24.88
CA ASP A 550 9.14 -14.13 23.55
C ASP A 550 8.30 -13.26 22.60
N PHE A 551 7.55 -12.27 23.13
CA PHE A 551 6.69 -11.36 22.36
C PHE A 551 7.41 -10.68 21.19
N VAL A 552 8.63 -10.17 21.40
CA VAL A 552 9.42 -9.49 20.36
C VAL A 552 9.87 -10.48 19.27
N THR A 553 10.23 -11.71 19.65
CA THR A 553 10.69 -12.72 18.69
C THR A 553 9.55 -13.31 17.88
N GLU A 554 8.39 -13.59 18.49
CA GLU A 554 7.18 -14.00 17.74
C GLU A 554 6.73 -12.93 16.75
N LEU A 555 6.82 -11.67 17.19
CA LEU A 555 6.55 -10.48 16.39
C LEU A 555 7.49 -10.38 15.18
N GLU A 556 8.80 -10.43 15.39
CA GLU A 556 9.80 -10.39 14.32
C GLU A 556 9.61 -11.54 13.32
N ALA A 557 9.38 -12.77 13.82
CA ALA A 557 9.19 -13.95 13.00
C ALA A 557 7.99 -13.81 12.05
N ALA A 558 6.84 -13.37 12.56
CA ALA A 558 5.64 -13.33 11.74
C ALA A 558 5.48 -12.01 10.95
N LEU A 559 6.09 -10.89 11.34
CA LEU A 559 6.31 -9.76 10.41
C LEU A 559 7.17 -10.21 9.22
N SER A 560 8.21 -11.01 9.49
CA SER A 560 9.10 -11.50 8.45
C SER A 560 8.38 -12.41 7.45
N ASP A 561 7.43 -13.22 7.91
CA ASP A 561 6.56 -14.01 7.03
C ASP A 561 5.49 -13.15 6.30
N LEU A 562 4.88 -12.19 6.99
CA LEU A 562 3.87 -11.29 6.38
C LEU A 562 4.45 -10.55 5.17
N PHE A 563 5.69 -10.05 5.29
CA PHE A 563 6.37 -9.28 4.24
C PHE A 563 7.40 -10.08 3.43
N GLN A 564 7.53 -11.39 3.68
CA GLN A 564 8.46 -12.31 2.99
C GLN A 564 9.93 -11.80 2.98
N ARG A 565 10.35 -11.14 4.06
CA ARG A 565 11.67 -10.52 4.24
C ARG A 565 12.06 -10.54 5.71
N GLU A 566 13.33 -10.80 6.04
CA GLU A 566 13.84 -10.68 7.42
C GLU A 566 13.63 -9.27 7.98
N ILE A 567 12.84 -9.15 9.05
CA ILE A 567 12.57 -7.93 9.80
C ILE A 567 13.06 -8.10 11.23
N LYS A 568 13.95 -7.21 11.67
CA LYS A 568 14.43 -7.11 13.05
C LYS A 568 13.98 -5.78 13.63
N LEU A 569 13.39 -5.84 14.81
CA LEU A 569 12.92 -4.68 15.58
C LEU A 569 13.89 -4.33 16.71
N THR A 570 14.88 -5.19 16.96
CA THR A 570 15.94 -5.01 17.95
C THR A 570 17.32 -5.27 17.34
N ASN A 571 18.30 -4.46 17.74
CA ASN A 571 19.70 -4.56 17.29
C ASN A 571 20.62 -5.24 18.33
N GLY A 572 20.06 -5.91 19.33
CA GLY A 572 20.83 -6.50 20.42
C GLY A 572 19.98 -7.38 21.33
N GLU A 573 20.66 -8.30 22.01
CA GLU A 573 20.08 -9.17 23.04
C GLU A 573 19.45 -8.35 24.18
N PRO A 574 18.41 -8.86 24.85
CA PRO A 574 17.80 -8.17 25.97
C PRO A 574 18.83 -7.87 27.06
N THR A 575 18.87 -6.62 27.54
CA THR A 575 19.75 -6.20 28.62
C THR A 575 19.58 -7.14 29.83
N PRO A 576 20.65 -7.76 30.35
CA PRO A 576 20.56 -8.55 31.56
C PRO A 576 19.98 -7.72 32.72
N PRO A 577 19.23 -8.32 33.66
CA PRO A 577 18.89 -7.63 34.90
C PRO A 577 20.16 -7.20 35.62
N ALA A 578 20.11 -6.07 36.32
CA ALA A 578 21.26 -5.56 37.06
C ALA A 578 21.70 -6.57 38.13
N GLU A 579 23.01 -6.75 38.33
CA GLU A 579 23.55 -7.64 39.35
C GLU A 579 22.98 -7.27 40.73
N GLY A 580 22.16 -8.17 41.29
CA GLY A 580 21.50 -7.99 42.59
C GLY A 580 19.98 -7.77 42.56
N GLU A 581 19.32 -7.61 41.40
CA GLU A 581 17.86 -7.76 41.32
C GLU A 581 17.46 -9.24 41.36
N GLU A 582 16.53 -9.62 42.24
CA GLU A 582 15.92 -10.96 42.21
C GLU A 582 15.25 -11.21 40.85
N ALA A 583 15.40 -12.42 40.31
CA ALA A 583 14.76 -12.80 39.06
C ALA A 583 13.22 -12.76 39.21
N GLU A 584 12.58 -11.72 38.66
CA GLU A 584 11.12 -11.61 38.65
C GLU A 584 10.50 -12.85 37.95
N PRO A 585 9.41 -13.42 38.51
CA PRO A 585 8.79 -14.62 37.95
C PRO A 585 8.31 -14.36 36.51
N PRO A 586 8.33 -15.39 35.64
CA PRO A 586 8.02 -15.21 34.22
C PRO A 586 6.63 -14.60 34.00
N THR A 587 6.62 -13.41 33.40
CA THR A 587 5.41 -12.67 33.03
C THR A 587 4.82 -13.24 31.73
N ILE A 588 3.55 -13.60 31.77
CA ILE A 588 2.76 -14.01 30.59
C ILE A 588 1.68 -12.96 30.36
N PHE A 589 1.66 -12.38 29.16
CA PHE A 589 0.58 -11.53 28.69
C PHE A 589 -0.59 -12.39 28.20
N LEU A 590 -1.78 -12.09 28.69
CA LEU A 590 -3.04 -12.72 28.30
C LEU A 590 -3.82 -11.74 27.44
N PHE A 591 -3.55 -11.73 26.13
CA PHE A 591 -4.16 -10.79 25.21
C PHE A 591 -5.68 -10.99 25.10
N SER A 592 -6.42 -9.89 24.98
CA SER A 592 -7.87 -9.95 24.81
C SER A 592 -8.27 -10.76 23.58
N LYS A 593 -9.43 -11.41 23.63
CA LYS A 593 -10.07 -12.01 22.45
C LYS A 593 -10.49 -10.97 21.41
N THR A 594 -10.65 -9.70 21.82
CA THR A 594 -11.06 -8.60 20.93
C THR A 594 -10.07 -7.45 21.00
N ASP A 595 -9.62 -6.96 19.85
CA ASP A 595 -8.75 -5.78 19.73
C ASP A 595 -7.56 -5.72 20.72
N PRO A 596 -6.73 -6.79 20.80
CA PRO A 596 -5.64 -6.91 21.77
C PRO A 596 -4.55 -5.87 21.60
N ILE A 597 -4.37 -5.38 20.37
CA ILE A 597 -3.37 -4.39 19.97
C ILE A 597 -4.02 -3.44 18.96
N ARG A 598 -3.95 -2.14 19.20
CA ARG A 598 -4.43 -1.09 18.28
C ARG A 598 -3.44 0.06 18.24
N VAL A 599 -3.29 0.67 17.08
CA VAL A 599 -2.45 1.84 16.85
C VAL A 599 -3.30 3.00 16.35
N ARG A 600 -3.10 4.19 16.92
CA ARG A 600 -3.66 5.46 16.43
C ARG A 600 -2.53 6.44 16.12
N PHE A 601 -2.64 7.19 15.03
CA PHE A 601 -1.69 8.26 14.67
C PHE A 601 -2.37 9.62 14.87
N ASP A 602 -1.90 10.40 15.84
CA ASP A 602 -2.60 11.59 16.30
C ASP A 602 -1.63 12.59 16.92
N ASN A 603 -1.75 13.88 16.57
CA ASN A 603 -1.02 15.00 17.17
C ASN A 603 0.50 14.76 17.41
N GLY A 604 1.20 14.17 16.43
CA GLY A 604 2.64 13.91 16.50
C GLY A 604 3.03 12.66 17.29
N GLN A 605 2.05 11.84 17.69
CA GLN A 605 2.23 10.66 18.52
C GLN A 605 1.66 9.41 17.86
N ILE A 606 2.33 8.28 18.09
CA ILE A 606 1.77 6.94 17.96
C ILE A 606 1.15 6.60 19.30
N ILE A 607 -0.17 6.40 19.34
CA ILE A 607 -0.87 5.93 20.52
C ILE A 607 -1.09 4.43 20.36
N LEU A 608 -0.28 3.65 21.08
CA LEU A 608 -0.37 2.19 21.12
C LEU A 608 -1.28 1.78 22.28
N SER A 609 -2.37 1.10 21.96
CA SER A 609 -3.32 0.55 22.94
C SER A 609 -3.19 -0.97 22.99
N LEU A 610 -2.91 -1.52 24.18
CA LEU A 610 -2.81 -2.96 24.44
C LEU A 610 -3.92 -3.37 25.40
N ARG A 611 -4.75 -4.35 25.01
CA ARG A 611 -5.76 -4.97 25.89
C ARG A 611 -5.26 -6.33 26.32
N THR A 612 -4.79 -6.42 27.57
CA THR A 612 -4.11 -7.62 28.06
C THR A 612 -4.24 -7.77 29.57
N GLY A 613 -4.38 -9.02 30.03
CA GLY A 613 -4.18 -9.40 31.42
C GLY A 613 -2.73 -9.84 31.67
N ILE A 614 -2.35 -10.03 32.94
CA ILE A 614 -1.04 -10.56 33.31
C ILE A 614 -1.18 -11.77 34.22
N ARG A 615 -0.49 -12.85 33.88
CA ARG A 615 -0.24 -13.99 34.78
C ARG A 615 1.25 -14.06 35.10
N GLN A 616 1.58 -14.09 36.38
CA GLN A 616 2.94 -14.33 36.88
C GLN A 616 2.94 -15.59 37.76
N GLU A 617 3.98 -16.41 37.64
CA GLU A 617 4.10 -17.63 38.43
C GLU A 617 4.07 -17.32 39.94
N GLY A 618 3.24 -18.05 40.69
CA GLY A 618 3.05 -17.85 42.13
C GLY A 618 2.21 -16.63 42.55
N LYS A 619 1.60 -15.88 41.61
CA LYS A 619 0.74 -14.72 41.91
C LYS A 619 -0.68 -14.89 41.34
N GLU A 620 -1.64 -14.15 41.90
CA GLU A 620 -2.97 -14.04 41.31
C GLU A 620 -2.91 -13.42 39.90
N GLU A 621 -3.78 -13.92 39.01
CA GLU A 621 -3.97 -13.35 37.69
C GLU A 621 -4.55 -11.93 37.78
N ILE A 622 -3.95 -11.03 37.01
CA ILE A 622 -4.46 -9.68 36.79
C ILE A 622 -5.40 -9.76 35.57
N PRO A 623 -6.69 -9.39 35.73
CA PRO A 623 -7.66 -9.42 34.63
C PRO A 623 -7.26 -8.45 33.50
N GLU A 624 -7.95 -8.55 32.37
CA GLU A 624 -7.72 -7.67 31.22
C GLU A 624 -7.84 -6.18 31.60
N GLU A 625 -6.78 -5.41 31.37
CA GLU A 625 -6.78 -3.94 31.46
C GLU A 625 -6.37 -3.34 30.11
N THR A 626 -6.83 -2.12 29.82
CA THR A 626 -6.42 -1.37 28.63
C THR A 626 -5.23 -0.50 28.99
N VAL A 627 -4.07 -0.78 28.40
CA VAL A 627 -2.84 -0.01 28.54
C VAL A 627 -2.66 0.89 27.32
N THR A 628 -2.57 2.20 27.55
CA THR A 628 -2.36 3.19 26.49
C THR A 628 -0.95 3.78 26.63
N ILE A 629 -0.14 3.64 25.59
CA ILE A 629 1.24 4.10 25.52
C ILE A 629 1.32 5.15 24.41
N PRO A 630 1.32 6.46 24.74
CA PRO A 630 1.67 7.50 23.78
C PRO A 630 3.17 7.45 23.51
N ILE A 631 3.56 7.55 22.24
CA ILE A 631 4.96 7.54 21.79
C ILE A 631 5.14 8.70 20.82
N ALA A 632 5.85 9.74 21.21
CA ALA A 632 6.20 10.84 20.33
C ALA A 632 7.27 10.38 19.32
N MET A 633 7.14 10.80 18.06
CA MET A 633 8.12 10.52 17.01
C MET A 633 8.48 11.85 16.33
N SER A 634 9.77 12.17 16.28
CA SER A 634 10.25 13.43 15.70
C SER A 634 11.65 13.28 15.11
N LEU A 635 11.98 14.15 14.14
CA LEU A 635 13.33 14.25 13.59
C LEU A 635 14.12 15.30 14.39
N GLN A 636 15.15 14.88 15.12
CA GLN A 636 15.99 15.77 15.94
C GLN A 636 17.47 15.50 15.63
N ASN A 637 18.27 16.54 15.41
CA ASN A 637 19.72 16.44 15.18
C ASN A 637 20.14 15.41 14.11
N GLY A 638 19.33 15.24 13.05
CA GLY A 638 19.58 14.21 12.02
C GLY A 638 19.42 12.78 12.53
N LYS A 639 18.49 12.54 13.47
CA LYS A 639 18.05 11.21 13.91
C LYS A 639 16.53 11.18 14.11
N VAL A 640 15.93 10.01 13.90
CA VAL A 640 14.54 9.78 14.28
C VAL A 640 14.51 9.43 15.76
N VAL A 641 13.98 10.33 16.57
CA VAL A 641 13.82 10.15 18.02
C VAL A 641 12.43 9.61 18.28
N ILE A 642 12.38 8.46 18.94
CA ILE A 642 11.17 7.81 19.43
C ILE A 642 11.19 7.96 20.95
N GLU A 643 10.24 8.73 21.49
CA GLU A 643 10.16 9.09 22.89
C GLU A 643 8.84 8.62 23.52
N PRO A 644 8.88 7.58 24.36
CA PRO A 644 7.71 7.07 25.08
C PRO A 644 7.23 8.08 26.13
N GLY A 645 5.94 8.42 26.08
CA GLY A 645 5.28 9.27 27.06
C GLY A 645 4.74 8.48 28.26
N ASN A 646 3.91 9.14 29.05
CA ASN A 646 3.32 8.56 30.25
C ASN A 646 2.34 7.43 29.91
N ILE A 647 2.74 6.18 30.20
CA ILE A 647 1.86 5.01 30.09
C ILE A 647 0.64 5.20 31.00
N ALA A 648 -0.55 5.19 30.42
CA ALA A 648 -1.82 5.16 31.13
C ALA A 648 -2.34 3.71 31.16
N VAL A 649 -3.06 3.35 32.23
CA VAL A 649 -3.72 2.05 32.34
C VAL A 649 -5.13 2.30 32.86
N THR A 650 -6.12 1.89 32.10
CA THR A 650 -7.54 2.05 32.42
C THR A 650 -8.05 0.69 32.91
N GLY A 651 -8.28 0.60 34.23
CA GLY A 651 -8.53 -0.66 34.93
C GLY A 651 -8.83 -0.44 36.42
N ARG A 652 -8.66 -1.47 37.27
CA ARG A 652 -8.91 -1.36 38.71
C ARG A 652 -7.65 -0.85 39.42
N PRO A 653 -7.71 0.30 40.14
CA PRO A 653 -6.54 1.16 40.38
C PRO A 653 -5.39 0.55 41.18
N THR A 654 -5.60 -0.56 41.90
CA THR A 654 -4.59 -1.19 42.75
C THR A 654 -3.72 -2.25 42.05
N ARG A 655 -4.06 -2.73 40.85
CA ARG A 655 -3.27 -3.75 40.12
C ARG A 655 -2.50 -3.19 38.90
N SER A 656 -2.96 -2.07 38.35
CA SER A 656 -2.41 -1.41 37.16
C SER A 656 -0.95 -0.96 37.24
N VAL A 657 -0.41 -0.80 38.45
CA VAL A 657 0.99 -0.36 38.70
C VAL A 657 2.02 -1.40 38.22
N GLN A 658 1.72 -2.71 38.33
CA GLN A 658 2.65 -3.76 37.88
C GLN A 658 2.76 -3.79 36.35
N ILE A 659 1.62 -3.74 35.65
CA ILE A 659 1.57 -3.67 34.18
C ILE A 659 2.37 -2.47 33.67
N LYS A 660 2.16 -1.30 34.27
CA LYS A 660 2.88 -0.06 33.96
C LYS A 660 4.39 -0.19 34.20
N ARG A 661 4.83 -0.82 35.30
CA ARG A 661 6.26 -1.02 35.63
C ARG A 661 6.96 -1.95 34.63
N VAL A 662 6.32 -3.06 34.22
CA VAL A 662 6.88 -4.01 33.25
C VAL A 662 7.07 -3.33 31.89
N LEU A 663 6.04 -2.66 31.38
CA LEU A 663 6.10 -2.01 30.07
C LEU A 663 7.06 -0.80 30.04
N ALA A 664 7.11 0.00 31.11
CA ALA A 664 8.04 1.13 31.21
C ALA A 664 9.52 0.72 31.20
N ARG A 665 9.87 -0.49 31.66
CA ARG A 665 11.24 -1.04 31.57
C ARG A 665 11.64 -1.43 30.14
N ARG A 666 10.68 -1.73 29.24
CA ARG A 666 10.93 -2.19 27.86
C ARG A 666 10.82 -1.08 26.82
N ILE A 667 9.87 -0.17 27.02
CA ILE A 667 9.57 0.92 26.09
C ILE A 667 10.39 2.13 26.51
N VAL A 668 11.66 2.16 26.08
CA VAL A 668 12.63 3.23 26.36
C VAL A 668 12.82 4.16 25.15
N ARG A 669 13.32 5.39 25.40
CA ARG A 669 13.71 6.34 24.33
C ARG A 669 14.71 5.69 23.38
N LYS A 670 14.44 5.76 22.07
CA LYS A 670 15.33 5.25 21.02
C LYS A 670 15.71 6.38 20.06
N GLU A 671 16.94 6.34 19.58
CA GLU A 671 17.41 7.18 18.48
C GLU A 671 17.78 6.26 17.30
N LEU A 672 17.10 6.42 16.17
CA LEU A 672 17.32 5.65 14.96
C LEU A 672 18.06 6.50 13.92
N SER A 673 18.84 5.84 13.05
CA SER A 673 19.36 6.46 11.83
C SER A 673 18.17 6.94 10.98
N PRO A 674 18.19 8.18 10.44
CA PRO A 674 17.19 8.63 9.49
C PRO A 674 17.47 8.09 8.08
N THR A 675 18.67 7.55 7.84
CA THR A 675 19.12 7.06 6.55
C THR A 675 18.80 5.58 6.40
N VAL A 676 18.15 5.25 5.29
CA VAL A 676 17.77 3.90 4.87
C VAL A 676 18.50 3.58 3.56
N ASP A 677 19.21 2.46 3.52
CA ASP A 677 19.84 1.98 2.29
C ASP A 677 18.81 1.30 1.37
N LEU A 678 18.52 1.94 0.24
CA LEU A 678 17.73 1.36 -0.84
C LEU A 678 18.64 0.56 -1.78
N GLN A 679 18.11 -0.55 -2.33
CA GLN A 679 18.83 -1.31 -3.33
C GLN A 679 18.70 -0.63 -4.71
N ALA A 680 19.83 -0.23 -5.30
CA ALA A 680 19.88 0.32 -6.66
C ALA A 680 20.28 -0.77 -7.66
N ALA A 681 20.34 -0.40 -8.96
CA ALA A 681 20.78 -1.29 -10.03
C ALA A 681 22.21 -1.85 -9.80
N GLY A 682 22.39 -3.14 -10.06
CA GLY A 682 23.62 -3.88 -9.75
C GLY A 682 23.78 -4.14 -8.25
N ASP A 683 25.04 -4.21 -7.78
CA ASP A 683 25.37 -4.42 -6.36
C ASP A 683 25.41 -3.12 -5.53
N LYS A 684 24.87 -2.01 -6.05
CA LYS A 684 24.92 -0.68 -5.42
C LYS A 684 23.78 -0.48 -4.43
N THR A 685 24.05 0.19 -3.30
CA THR A 685 23.01 0.76 -2.43
C THR A 685 22.95 2.27 -2.59
N LEU A 686 21.75 2.83 -2.45
CA LEU A 686 21.49 4.26 -2.44
C LEU A 686 20.97 4.65 -1.05
N PRO A 687 21.77 5.33 -0.21
CA PRO A 687 21.28 5.87 1.04
C PRO A 687 20.28 7.00 0.74
N VAL A 688 19.10 6.91 1.34
CA VAL A 688 18.06 7.94 1.29
C VAL A 688 17.72 8.34 2.71
N THR A 689 17.66 9.63 2.99
CA THR A 689 17.53 10.17 4.35
C THR A 689 16.15 10.75 4.57
N ILE A 690 15.50 10.36 5.66
CA ILE A 690 14.21 10.93 6.07
C ILE A 690 14.40 12.40 6.45
N THR A 691 13.70 13.28 5.72
CA THR A 691 13.73 14.74 5.88
C THR A 691 12.55 15.25 6.70
N ASN A 692 11.43 14.51 6.71
CA ASN A 692 10.21 14.89 7.43
C ASN A 692 9.48 13.64 7.97
N ILE A 693 8.90 13.75 9.17
CA ILE A 693 7.97 12.77 9.74
C ILE A 693 6.82 13.54 10.40
N GLN A 694 5.59 13.19 10.04
CA GLN A 694 4.37 13.80 10.60
C GLN A 694 3.34 12.72 10.93
N LEU A 695 2.71 12.83 12.11
CA LEU A 695 1.61 11.96 12.54
C LEU A 695 0.36 12.80 12.83
N ALA A 696 -0.67 12.70 12.00
CA ALA A 696 -1.90 13.51 12.13
C ALA A 696 -3.09 12.85 11.43
N ASP A 697 -4.29 13.02 11.98
CA ASP A 697 -5.57 12.56 11.41
C ASP A 697 -5.53 11.09 10.92
N GLY A 698 -4.94 10.22 11.74
CA GLY A 698 -4.78 8.79 11.44
C GLY A 698 -3.67 8.45 10.44
N TRP A 699 -2.87 9.40 9.96
CA TRP A 699 -1.78 9.16 9.01
C TRP A 699 -0.39 9.35 9.62
N LEU A 700 0.51 8.41 9.30
CA LEU A 700 1.95 8.60 9.35
C LEU A 700 2.42 9.01 7.94
N THR A 701 2.98 10.20 7.81
CA THR A 701 3.66 10.69 6.60
C THR A 701 5.17 10.73 6.85
N ALA A 702 5.96 10.15 5.96
CA ALA A 702 7.42 10.22 5.96
C ALA A 702 7.94 10.63 4.58
N GLU A 703 8.79 11.65 4.52
CA GLU A 703 9.39 12.17 3.29
C GLU A 703 10.91 11.97 3.35
N MET A 704 11.55 11.66 2.22
CA MET A 704 12.95 11.22 2.18
C MET A 704 13.66 11.60 0.85
N GLU A 705 14.97 11.91 0.89
CA GLU A 705 15.79 12.36 -0.28
C GLU A 705 17.20 11.71 -0.36
#